data_AF-A0A953PCJ0-F1
#
_entry.id   AF-A0A953PCJ0-F1
#
_cell.length_a   1.000
_cell.length_b   1.000
_cell.length_c   1.000
_cell.angle_alpha   90.00
_cell.angle_beta   90.00
_cell.angle_gamma   90.00
#
_symmetry.space_group_name_H-M   'P 1'
#
loop_
_entity.id
_entity.type
_entity.pdbx_description
1 polymer ?
#
loop_
_entity_poly.entity_id
_entity_poly.type
_entity_poly.pdbx_seq_one_letter_code
_entity_poly.pdbx_strand_id
1 'polypeptide(L)'
;MKNLRWSIIVLFVCWSSTALFSQVAATLPDRIHVIMGRPEFAHSTFGIEFFSLDTGKVLYQLNADKLMVPGSTTKLLTEGTVLELLGGDYRFHTRVYRTGPVSKDGTLDGDIVLLASGDPNLSGRIQPDGTLAFENMDHSYGGPDGKGIVDPLLVIRELAQQIANKGIKRVKGSVLVDVSLFPEGERELGTNVVVSPIVVNDNVIDVIAAAGDKEGAPVNLQVSPQTAYVQIINQATTVKAGSTPSLTYTAESLHPDGTRSVALGGTSPLGNGARMMAYAVPEPSRFAATVLAEALKQKGVEVTIVPRAANPDYKVMAEHYKPDNLLAEHTSPLLKEDVRITLKLSQNLHATMGPFLLGALVARKDKEVDQAGFDLEHDFLKKANLDLSAASQSDGAGGNAFFTPDFMVRYLAFMSTQKDFEDFHRGLPILGRDGTLSKVQKNSPAAGHVQAKTGTYEVYDALNKNLMVTGKGLAGYIQTASGQQLTFAAYVNMVAAPMDDPEAVQKIAGEALGEIAAAAYDAPLSSADASVVSTPYDVLIRNGRIIDGSGNPWVSGDIAIRGDRIVAIGRLPQASANRVIDASGLVISPGFIDMLGQSELALLIDNRSLSKLSQGITTEITGEGASVAPQNALTLAQIQAGLDQYHLAVDWSTLTEYFARLEKAGTPLNIGTYVGAAQIREAVLGDVDRAPNPEELAKMKALVAEAMQQGAFGVSTALIYPPGHYAKTDELIELAKTASQYGGIYASHMRSEGQSEVAAVEEALRIGREAHLPVEIFHLKVIGNPRWGSMPKIVAMIQAARDAGQDVSADMYPYIAGGTALASSLPPWVADGGIDKLLDRLRDPAVRVKIKQEMATEHASWENLYLGSGGASGVLVAGIVNPDLKEYDGQTLAQIAAAQKKEPLDALFDLVLADKAQTGAIYFIANEDDLRYGLKQPWTTVGLDASELSLDGPLYEPHSHPRAFGSMPRLLGHYVRDQHLLPLEQAIRKITSLPAQRERLRDRGLLKEGYFADITIFDPITIQDKATYENPTRLSEGVKYVFVNGQLEYEDGRPTGTKAGRVLHGPGWNQAR
;
A
#
# COMPACT_ATOMS: atom_id res chain seq x y z
N MET A 1 26.75 7.11 51.51
CA MET A 1 25.39 6.87 52.05
C MET A 1 24.57 6.38 50.87
N LYS A 2 24.38 5.06 50.69
CA LYS A 2 23.20 4.25 51.12
C LYS A 2 21.89 4.92 50.64
N ASN A 3 20.94 4.34 49.90
CA ASN A 3 20.62 3.01 49.38
C ASN A 3 19.52 3.24 48.32
N LEU A 4 19.52 2.53 47.18
CA LEU A 4 18.38 1.69 46.74
C LEU A 4 18.73 0.98 45.43
N ARG A 5 18.96 -0.33 45.53
CA ARG A 5 18.83 -1.31 44.44
C ARG A 5 17.34 -1.68 44.32
N TRP A 6 16.87 -1.98 43.12
CA TRP A 6 16.13 -3.20 42.70
C TRP A 6 15.24 -2.93 41.48
N SER A 7 15.26 -3.89 40.53
CA SER A 7 14.36 -4.09 39.37
C SER A 7 14.78 -3.32 38.09
N ILE A 8 15.00 -3.90 36.89
CA ILE A 8 14.60 -5.19 36.30
C ILE A 8 15.71 -5.66 35.33
N ILE A 9 16.23 -6.87 35.57
CA ILE A 9 17.00 -7.69 34.63
C ILE A 9 15.97 -8.61 33.95
N VAL A 10 15.46 -8.24 32.78
CA VAL A 10 14.77 -9.14 31.83
C VAL A 10 14.87 -8.50 30.44
N LEU A 11 15.93 -8.78 29.67
CA LEU A 11 15.93 -8.54 28.20
C LEU A 11 17.11 -9.17 27.43
N PHE A 12 17.79 -10.19 27.97
CA PHE A 12 18.96 -10.78 27.31
C PHE A 12 19.02 -12.31 27.29
N VAL A 13 17.88 -13.00 27.38
CA VAL A 13 17.80 -14.46 27.20
C VAL A 13 16.56 -14.82 26.37
N CYS A 14 16.58 -14.52 25.07
CA CYS A 14 15.63 -15.09 24.08
C CYS A 14 16.22 -15.13 22.66
N TRP A 15 17.55 -15.16 22.50
CA TRP A 15 18.22 -15.23 21.19
C TRP A 15 18.97 -16.55 20.96
N SER A 16 18.61 -17.60 21.70
CA SER A 16 19.23 -18.93 21.54
C SER A 16 18.26 -20.11 21.61
N SER A 17 16.95 -19.87 21.56
CA SER A 17 15.91 -20.92 21.61
C SER A 17 14.91 -20.90 20.45
N THR A 18 15.07 -20.03 19.45
CA THR A 18 14.18 -19.97 18.27
C THR A 18 14.48 -21.03 17.20
N ALA A 19 15.64 -21.70 17.27
CA ALA A 19 15.99 -22.78 16.35
C ALA A 19 15.19 -24.09 16.55
N LEU A 20 14.36 -24.19 17.59
CA LEU A 20 13.57 -25.39 17.90
C LEU A 20 12.06 -25.23 17.64
N PHE A 21 11.58 -24.04 17.27
CA PHE A 21 10.14 -23.81 17.03
C PHE A 21 9.70 -23.91 15.57
N SER A 22 10.62 -24.01 14.59
CA SER A 22 10.23 -24.24 13.18
C SER A 22 9.81 -25.68 12.88
N GLN A 23 10.12 -26.65 13.77
CA GLN A 23 9.76 -28.06 13.59
C GLN A 23 8.35 -28.42 14.07
N VAL A 24 7.58 -27.47 14.62
CA VAL A 24 6.18 -27.72 15.03
C VAL A 24 5.19 -27.46 13.87
N ALA A 25 5.62 -26.78 12.81
CA ALA A 25 4.83 -26.50 11.62
C ALA A 25 4.85 -27.70 10.64
N ALA A 26 3.66 -28.21 10.31
CA ALA A 26 3.49 -29.49 9.60
C ALA A 26 3.80 -29.42 8.09
N THR A 27 3.67 -28.24 7.46
CA THR A 27 3.83 -28.07 6.01
C THR A 27 4.87 -27.00 5.67
N LEU A 28 5.44 -27.04 4.45
CA LEU A 28 6.33 -25.98 3.91
C LEU A 28 5.69 -24.57 3.99
N PRO A 29 4.42 -24.37 3.58
CA PRO A 29 3.62 -23.18 3.84
C PRO A 29 3.76 -22.56 5.23
N ASP A 30 3.47 -23.36 6.26
CA ASP A 30 3.39 -22.90 7.64
C ASP A 30 4.75 -22.44 8.14
N ARG A 31 5.81 -23.17 7.74
CA ARG A 31 7.20 -22.84 8.09
C ARG A 31 7.62 -21.50 7.49
N ILE A 32 7.30 -21.26 6.21
CA ILE A 32 7.60 -19.98 5.54
C ILE A 32 6.81 -18.83 6.18
N HIS A 33 5.53 -19.06 6.51
CA HIS A 33 4.68 -18.05 7.14
C HIS A 33 5.22 -17.58 8.50
N VAL A 34 5.72 -18.51 9.33
CA VAL A 34 6.35 -18.18 10.63
C VAL A 34 7.57 -17.26 10.46
N ILE A 35 8.35 -17.44 9.39
CA ILE A 35 9.52 -16.60 9.11
C ILE A 35 9.09 -15.21 8.67
N MET A 36 8.12 -15.13 7.75
CA MET A 36 7.61 -13.85 7.23
C MET A 36 6.85 -13.02 8.27
N GLY A 37 6.22 -13.67 9.25
CA GLY A 37 5.42 -13.00 10.29
C GLY A 37 6.25 -12.30 11.38
N ARG A 38 7.58 -12.30 11.29
CA ARG A 38 8.43 -11.66 12.30
C ARG A 38 8.33 -10.12 12.23
N PRO A 39 8.37 -9.41 13.37
CA PRO A 39 8.14 -7.96 13.41
C PRO A 39 9.04 -7.13 12.50
N GLU A 40 10.30 -7.55 12.30
CA GLU A 40 11.25 -6.90 11.40
C GLU A 40 10.81 -6.88 9.92
N PHE A 41 9.83 -7.71 9.54
CA PHE A 41 9.30 -7.82 8.18
C PHE A 41 7.90 -7.25 8.01
N ALA A 42 7.35 -6.56 9.02
CA ALA A 42 5.97 -6.04 9.00
C ALA A 42 5.66 -5.10 7.81
N HIS A 43 6.68 -4.50 7.20
CA HIS A 43 6.57 -3.61 6.05
C HIS A 43 7.32 -4.13 4.81
N SER A 44 7.81 -5.36 4.86
CA SER A 44 8.57 -5.97 3.78
C SER A 44 7.67 -6.68 2.79
N THR A 45 8.13 -6.81 1.54
CA THR A 45 7.45 -7.60 0.51
C THR A 45 8.27 -8.83 0.19
N PHE A 46 7.67 -10.02 0.31
CA PHE A 46 8.29 -11.30 -0.06
C PHE A 46 7.81 -11.77 -1.44
N GLY A 47 8.72 -12.36 -2.22
CA GLY A 47 8.41 -13.08 -3.45
C GLY A 47 9.15 -14.41 -3.42
N ILE A 48 8.44 -15.53 -3.44
CA ILE A 48 9.02 -16.85 -3.18
C ILE A 48 8.37 -17.88 -4.11
N GLU A 49 9.16 -18.74 -4.72
CA GLU A 49 8.69 -19.93 -5.41
C GLU A 49 9.62 -21.13 -5.17
N PHE A 50 9.03 -22.31 -5.00
CA PHE A 50 9.70 -23.61 -5.01
C PHE A 50 9.08 -24.47 -6.11
N PHE A 51 9.92 -25.12 -6.92
CA PHE A 51 9.52 -25.96 -8.03
C PHE A 51 10.31 -27.27 -8.01
N SER A 52 9.61 -28.38 -8.19
CA SER A 52 10.22 -29.71 -8.22
C SER A 52 10.70 -30.05 -9.62
N LEU A 53 12.00 -30.30 -9.76
CA LEU A 53 12.59 -30.80 -11.00
C LEU A 53 12.13 -32.22 -11.31
N ASP A 54 11.96 -33.06 -10.29
CA ASP A 54 11.54 -34.46 -10.47
C ASP A 54 10.13 -34.60 -11.03
N THR A 55 9.21 -33.71 -10.65
CA THR A 55 7.79 -33.79 -11.02
C THR A 55 7.35 -32.74 -12.04
N GLY A 56 8.17 -31.71 -12.28
CA GLY A 56 7.82 -30.57 -13.12
C GLY A 56 6.70 -29.69 -12.53
N LYS A 57 6.51 -29.71 -11.21
CA LYS A 57 5.41 -29.02 -10.51
C LYS A 57 5.92 -27.96 -9.55
N VAL A 58 5.18 -26.86 -9.47
CA VAL A 58 5.32 -25.86 -8.39
C VAL A 58 4.90 -26.51 -7.07
N LEU A 59 5.72 -26.36 -6.04
CA LEU A 59 5.48 -26.86 -4.68
C LEU A 59 5.00 -25.76 -3.73
N TYR A 60 5.42 -24.52 -3.95
CA TYR A 60 5.00 -23.36 -3.18
C TYR A 60 5.20 -22.11 -4.03
N GLN A 61 4.29 -21.14 -3.93
CA GLN A 61 4.43 -19.84 -4.58
C GLN A 61 3.80 -18.73 -3.73
N LEU A 62 4.44 -17.56 -3.71
CA LEU A 62 4.00 -16.32 -3.09
C LEU A 62 4.53 -15.15 -3.91
N ASN A 63 3.65 -14.28 -4.42
CA ASN A 63 4.03 -13.17 -5.30
C ASN A 63 4.98 -13.59 -6.43
N ALA A 64 4.79 -14.82 -6.93
CA ALA A 64 5.68 -15.46 -7.91
C ALA A 64 5.69 -14.75 -9.27
N ASP A 65 4.67 -13.93 -9.54
CA ASP A 65 4.50 -13.12 -10.74
C ASP A 65 4.93 -11.65 -10.55
N LYS A 66 5.41 -11.25 -9.36
CA LYS A 66 5.78 -9.86 -9.07
C LYS A 66 7.27 -9.62 -9.28
N LEU A 67 7.60 -8.52 -9.96
CA LEU A 67 8.99 -8.09 -10.15
C LEU A 67 9.59 -7.69 -8.80
N MET A 68 10.66 -8.38 -8.41
CA MET A 68 11.40 -8.14 -7.17
C MET A 68 12.79 -7.58 -7.49
N VAL A 69 13.37 -6.77 -6.61
CA VAL A 69 14.79 -6.38 -6.73
C VAL A 69 15.65 -7.59 -6.32
N PRO A 70 16.39 -8.21 -7.27
CA PRO A 70 17.01 -9.52 -7.10
C PRO A 70 18.44 -9.42 -6.55
N GLY A 71 19.06 -8.23 -6.62
CA GLY A 71 20.49 -8.01 -6.39
C GLY A 71 21.35 -8.97 -7.21
N SER A 72 22.45 -9.46 -6.63
CA SER A 72 23.37 -10.38 -7.30
C SER A 72 22.85 -11.78 -7.65
N THR A 73 21.57 -12.11 -7.38
CA THR A 73 20.99 -13.31 -8.02
C THR A 73 20.90 -13.15 -9.55
N THR A 74 20.97 -11.92 -10.07
CA THR A 74 21.16 -11.60 -11.49
C THR A 74 22.32 -12.36 -12.14
N LYS A 75 23.42 -12.59 -11.39
CA LYS A 75 24.58 -13.33 -11.90
C LYS A 75 24.26 -14.77 -12.31
N LEU A 76 23.14 -15.34 -11.84
CA LEU A 76 22.65 -16.63 -12.31
C LEU A 76 22.37 -16.60 -13.82
N LEU A 77 21.75 -15.51 -14.31
CA LEU A 77 21.50 -15.31 -15.74
C LEU A 77 22.81 -15.05 -16.47
N THR A 78 23.54 -14.01 -16.07
CA THR A 78 24.76 -13.57 -16.76
C THR A 78 25.78 -14.70 -16.91
N GLU A 79 26.10 -15.40 -15.83
CA GLU A 79 27.11 -16.46 -15.85
C GLU A 79 26.61 -17.74 -16.55
N GLY A 80 25.30 -18.04 -16.46
CA GLY A 80 24.73 -19.16 -17.20
C GLY A 80 24.76 -18.90 -18.71
N THR A 81 24.45 -17.68 -19.15
CA THR A 81 24.59 -17.26 -20.55
C THR A 81 26.05 -17.31 -21.02
N VAL A 82 26.98 -16.81 -20.21
CA VAL A 82 28.43 -16.85 -20.51
C VAL A 82 28.92 -18.28 -20.67
N LEU A 83 28.55 -19.18 -19.75
CA LEU A 83 28.87 -20.61 -19.87
C LEU A 83 28.29 -21.22 -21.15
N GLU A 84 27.01 -21.02 -21.43
CA GLU A 84 26.37 -21.69 -22.57
C GLU A 84 26.90 -21.22 -23.93
N LEU A 85 27.18 -19.92 -24.06
CA LEU A 85 27.60 -19.32 -25.33
C LEU A 85 29.10 -19.42 -25.61
N LEU A 86 29.96 -19.34 -24.58
CA LEU A 86 31.42 -19.51 -24.75
C LEU A 86 31.89 -20.94 -24.49
N GLY A 87 31.21 -21.67 -23.60
CA GLY A 87 31.56 -23.01 -23.13
C GLY A 87 32.48 -23.00 -21.91
N GLY A 88 32.21 -23.87 -20.93
CA GLY A 88 32.99 -23.96 -19.68
C GLY A 88 34.48 -24.26 -19.85
N ASP A 89 34.87 -24.86 -20.98
CA ASP A 89 36.28 -25.17 -21.30
C ASP A 89 37.00 -24.04 -22.06
N TYR A 90 36.32 -22.93 -22.34
CA TYR A 90 36.93 -21.75 -22.95
C TYR A 90 38.11 -21.25 -22.10
N ARG A 91 39.14 -20.75 -22.77
CA ARG A 91 40.31 -20.14 -22.14
C ARG A 91 40.65 -18.84 -22.87
N PHE A 92 40.94 -17.80 -22.10
CA PHE A 92 41.48 -16.56 -22.60
C PHE A 92 42.96 -16.73 -22.92
N HIS A 93 43.40 -16.05 -23.98
CA HIS A 93 44.79 -16.06 -24.43
C HIS A 93 45.34 -14.64 -24.39
N THR A 94 45.95 -14.29 -23.27
CA THR A 94 46.59 -12.98 -23.07
C THR A 94 47.99 -13.02 -23.67
N ARG A 95 48.17 -12.38 -24.82
CA ARG A 95 49.40 -12.44 -25.63
C ARG A 95 50.18 -11.14 -25.56
N VAL A 96 51.50 -11.24 -25.67
CA VAL A 96 52.40 -10.08 -25.74
C VAL A 96 53.18 -10.12 -27.04
N TYR A 97 53.08 -9.05 -27.84
CA TYR A 97 53.74 -8.92 -29.14
C TYR A 97 54.83 -7.84 -29.13
N ARG A 98 55.79 -7.97 -30.04
CA ARG A 98 56.70 -6.87 -30.44
C ARG A 98 56.26 -6.21 -31.73
N THR A 99 56.47 -4.90 -31.87
CA THR A 99 56.18 -4.17 -33.13
C THR A 99 57.38 -4.03 -34.06
N GLY A 100 58.61 -4.21 -33.54
CA GLY A 100 59.85 -4.04 -34.31
C GLY A 100 60.81 -5.23 -34.25
N PRO A 101 61.90 -5.22 -35.03
CA PRO A 101 62.92 -6.27 -35.01
C PRO A 101 63.74 -6.24 -33.71
N VAL A 102 64.33 -7.39 -33.35
CA VAL A 102 65.29 -7.52 -32.22
C VAL A 102 66.69 -7.68 -32.76
N SER A 103 67.62 -6.81 -32.38
CA SER A 103 69.03 -6.90 -32.78
C SER A 103 69.81 -7.95 -31.98
N LYS A 104 71.01 -8.31 -32.47
CA LYS A 104 71.85 -9.38 -31.88
C LYS A 104 72.26 -9.12 -30.42
N ASP A 105 72.29 -7.86 -29.98
CA ASP A 105 72.58 -7.46 -28.61
C ASP A 105 71.37 -7.56 -27.66
N GLY A 106 70.19 -7.91 -28.20
CA GLY A 106 68.94 -8.01 -27.44
C GLY A 106 68.11 -6.73 -27.40
N THR A 107 68.41 -5.72 -28.23
CA THR A 107 67.62 -4.49 -28.30
C THR A 107 66.41 -4.64 -29.25
N LEU A 108 65.20 -4.41 -28.76
CA LEU A 108 63.97 -4.31 -29.54
C LEU A 108 63.80 -2.87 -30.09
N ASP A 109 63.78 -2.73 -31.41
CA ASP A 109 63.52 -1.47 -32.12
C ASP A 109 62.02 -1.27 -32.37
N GLY A 110 61.24 -1.22 -31.28
CA GLY A 110 59.79 -1.09 -31.28
C GLY A 110 59.21 -1.19 -29.88
N ASP A 111 57.91 -1.43 -29.79
CA ASP A 111 57.12 -1.52 -28.56
C ASP A 111 56.86 -2.97 -28.15
N ILE A 112 56.55 -3.15 -26.87
CA ILE A 112 55.95 -4.37 -26.32
C ILE A 112 54.47 -4.09 -26.12
N VAL A 113 53.60 -4.88 -26.74
CA VAL A 113 52.15 -4.70 -26.66
C VAL A 113 51.49 -5.91 -26.00
N LEU A 114 50.94 -5.71 -24.81
CA LEU A 114 50.08 -6.68 -24.11
C LEU A 114 48.66 -6.56 -24.65
N LEU A 115 48.15 -7.61 -25.27
CA LEU A 115 46.79 -7.64 -25.80
C LEU A 115 45.81 -8.00 -24.67
N ALA A 116 44.90 -7.07 -24.32
CA ALA A 116 43.86 -7.28 -23.33
C ALA A 116 42.80 -8.25 -23.88
N SER A 117 42.89 -9.51 -23.46
CA SER A 117 42.08 -10.59 -24.04
C SER A 117 40.70 -10.77 -23.39
N GLY A 118 40.40 -9.99 -22.34
CA GLY A 118 39.19 -10.15 -21.53
C GLY A 118 39.35 -11.09 -20.34
N ASP A 119 40.57 -11.60 -20.08
CA ASP A 119 40.86 -12.48 -18.94
C ASP A 119 40.69 -11.75 -17.59
N PRO A 120 39.71 -12.15 -16.76
CA PRO A 120 39.48 -11.55 -15.45
C PRO A 120 40.51 -11.98 -14.39
N ASN A 121 41.34 -12.99 -14.68
CA ASN A 121 42.19 -13.68 -13.69
C ASN A 121 43.69 -13.48 -13.89
N LEU A 122 44.15 -12.30 -14.33
CA LEU A 122 45.57 -11.93 -14.18
C LEU A 122 45.85 -11.56 -12.71
N SER A 123 45.66 -12.53 -11.82
CA SER A 123 45.61 -12.38 -10.38
C SER A 123 46.42 -13.46 -9.67
N GLY A 124 46.53 -13.34 -8.34
CA GLY A 124 47.21 -14.30 -7.49
C GLY A 124 46.36 -15.50 -7.06
N ARG A 125 45.18 -15.69 -7.69
CA ARG A 125 44.24 -16.78 -7.36
C ARG A 125 44.60 -18.10 -8.03
N ILE A 126 45.40 -18.07 -9.10
CA ILE A 126 45.69 -19.26 -9.91
C ILE A 126 46.52 -20.26 -9.10
N GLN A 127 45.98 -21.46 -8.91
CA GLN A 127 46.66 -22.56 -8.24
C GLN A 127 47.42 -23.44 -9.27
N PRO A 128 48.45 -24.19 -8.83
CA PRO A 128 49.23 -25.05 -9.73
C PRO A 128 48.42 -26.11 -10.49
N ASP A 129 47.25 -26.50 -9.98
CA ASP A 129 46.33 -27.45 -10.63
C ASP A 129 45.39 -26.80 -11.66
N GLY A 130 45.50 -25.49 -11.86
CA GLY A 130 44.68 -24.71 -12.79
C GLY A 130 43.32 -24.29 -12.23
N THR A 131 43.04 -24.55 -10.94
CA THR A 131 41.85 -24.02 -10.26
C THR A 131 42.11 -22.61 -9.69
N LEU A 132 41.03 -21.90 -9.34
CA LEU A 132 41.11 -20.60 -8.69
C LEU A 132 40.86 -20.71 -7.18
N ALA A 133 41.79 -20.18 -6.39
CA ALA A 133 41.64 -20.04 -4.94
C ALA A 133 40.56 -18.99 -4.62
N PHE A 134 39.80 -19.24 -3.56
CA PHE A 134 38.78 -18.31 -3.08
C PHE A 134 38.61 -18.39 -1.56
N GLU A 135 38.15 -17.31 -0.96
CA GLU A 135 37.76 -17.21 0.45
C GLU A 135 36.29 -16.80 0.55
N ASN A 136 35.63 -17.01 1.70
CA ASN A 136 34.21 -16.69 1.82
C ASN A 136 33.87 -15.19 1.65
N MET A 137 34.85 -14.29 1.80
CA MET A 137 34.72 -12.87 1.49
C MET A 137 35.91 -12.43 0.62
N ASP A 138 35.61 -11.83 -0.52
CA ASP A 138 36.62 -11.46 -1.49
C ASP A 138 37.47 -10.24 -1.05
N HIS A 139 38.73 -10.19 -1.48
CA HIS A 139 39.61 -9.04 -1.18
C HIS A 139 39.11 -7.73 -1.80
N SER A 140 38.42 -7.77 -2.95
CA SER A 140 37.82 -6.59 -3.59
C SER A 140 36.73 -5.93 -2.73
N TYR A 141 36.15 -6.67 -1.78
CA TYR A 141 35.21 -6.16 -0.76
C TYR A 141 35.85 -5.95 0.62
N GLY A 142 37.18 -6.07 0.76
CA GLY A 142 37.88 -5.91 2.04
C GLY A 142 37.88 -7.17 2.92
N GLY A 143 37.99 -8.36 2.32
CA GLY A 143 38.18 -9.66 2.99
C GLY A 143 39.20 -9.68 4.15
N PRO A 144 39.02 -10.49 5.20
CA PRO A 144 39.80 -10.41 6.44
C PRO A 144 41.14 -11.17 6.33
N ASP A 145 42.07 -10.65 5.50
CA ASP A 145 43.52 -11.00 5.42
C ASP A 145 43.98 -11.51 4.03
N GLY A 146 43.08 -11.78 3.07
CA GLY A 146 43.42 -12.12 1.68
C GLY A 146 44.31 -13.35 1.49
N LYS A 147 44.21 -14.36 2.36
CA LYS A 147 45.09 -15.55 2.37
C LYS A 147 44.94 -16.41 1.11
N GLY A 148 43.87 -16.22 0.33
CA GLY A 148 43.64 -16.82 -0.99
C GLY A 148 44.45 -16.20 -2.13
N ILE A 149 45.10 -15.05 -1.94
CA ILE A 149 45.88 -14.35 -2.97
C ILE A 149 47.35 -14.32 -2.54
N VAL A 150 48.16 -15.21 -3.14
CA VAL A 150 49.56 -15.39 -2.74
C VAL A 150 50.47 -14.37 -3.43
N ASP A 151 50.28 -14.16 -4.73
CA ASP A 151 51.03 -13.19 -5.53
C ASP A 151 50.12 -12.47 -6.53
N PRO A 152 49.65 -11.24 -6.26
CA PRO A 152 48.71 -10.52 -7.12
C PRO A 152 49.28 -10.21 -8.52
N LEU A 153 50.59 -10.34 -8.74
CA LEU A 153 51.26 -10.09 -10.02
C LEU A 153 51.86 -11.36 -10.64
N LEU A 154 51.46 -12.55 -10.20
CA LEU A 154 52.00 -13.83 -10.66
C LEU A 154 52.09 -13.91 -12.20
N VAL A 155 50.95 -13.74 -12.87
CA VAL A 155 50.85 -13.85 -14.33
C VAL A 155 51.69 -12.77 -15.04
N ILE A 156 51.70 -11.55 -14.52
CA ILE A 156 52.51 -10.45 -15.08
C ILE A 156 54.01 -10.77 -15.01
N ARG A 157 54.47 -11.34 -13.88
CA ARG A 157 55.87 -11.75 -13.71
C ARG A 157 56.24 -12.93 -14.59
N GLU A 158 55.33 -13.87 -14.84
CA GLU A 158 55.52 -14.98 -15.77
C GLU A 158 55.65 -14.48 -17.22
N LEU A 159 54.77 -13.57 -17.65
CA LEU A 159 54.87 -12.94 -18.97
C LEU A 159 56.21 -12.19 -19.12
N ALA A 160 56.62 -11.41 -18.12
CA ALA A 160 57.91 -10.72 -18.13
C ALA A 160 59.10 -11.70 -18.22
N GLN A 161 59.03 -12.84 -17.52
CA GLN A 161 60.05 -13.88 -17.59
C GLN A 161 60.11 -14.53 -18.99
N GLN A 162 58.97 -14.82 -19.61
CA GLN A 162 58.91 -15.35 -20.97
C GLN A 162 59.54 -14.35 -21.97
N ILE A 163 59.23 -13.05 -21.85
CA ILE A 163 59.81 -12.00 -22.69
C ILE A 163 61.34 -11.94 -22.53
N ALA A 164 61.85 -11.95 -21.29
CA ALA A 164 63.29 -11.96 -21.03
C ALA A 164 63.98 -13.21 -21.62
N ASN A 165 63.31 -14.37 -21.55
CA ASN A 165 63.81 -15.62 -22.13
C ASN A 165 63.90 -15.59 -23.67
N LYS A 166 63.18 -14.69 -24.35
CA LYS A 166 63.33 -14.43 -25.80
C LYS A 166 64.59 -13.62 -26.14
N GLY A 167 65.42 -13.27 -25.14
CA GLY A 167 66.69 -12.57 -25.32
C GLY A 167 66.56 -11.05 -25.42
N ILE A 168 65.38 -10.48 -25.12
CA ILE A 168 65.19 -9.04 -25.05
C ILE A 168 65.85 -8.50 -23.79
N LYS A 169 66.74 -7.53 -23.96
CA LYS A 169 67.48 -6.84 -22.88
C LYS A 169 67.16 -5.36 -22.79
N ARG A 170 66.75 -4.75 -23.91
CA ARG A 170 66.39 -3.33 -24.01
C ARG A 170 65.26 -3.14 -25.01
N VAL A 171 64.35 -2.22 -24.72
CA VAL A 171 63.25 -1.83 -25.61
C VAL A 171 63.39 -0.33 -25.87
N LYS A 172 63.47 0.06 -27.15
CA LYS A 172 63.53 1.49 -27.51
C LYS A 172 62.16 2.17 -27.46
N GLY A 173 61.10 1.42 -27.79
CA GLY A 173 59.72 1.86 -27.60
C GLY A 173 59.28 1.69 -26.15
N SER A 174 57.99 1.42 -25.95
CA SER A 174 57.37 1.35 -24.64
C SER A 174 56.53 0.08 -24.44
N VAL A 175 56.12 -0.16 -23.21
CA VAL A 175 55.04 -1.11 -22.88
C VAL A 175 53.68 -0.44 -23.12
N LEU A 176 52.85 -1.14 -23.87
CA LEU A 176 51.49 -0.77 -24.28
C LEU A 176 50.50 -1.87 -23.87
N VAL A 177 49.25 -1.48 -23.64
CA VAL A 177 48.14 -2.42 -23.38
C VAL A 177 47.01 -2.13 -24.36
N ASP A 178 46.80 -3.04 -25.31
CA ASP A 178 45.75 -2.91 -26.32
C ASP A 178 44.41 -3.32 -25.72
N VAL A 179 43.53 -2.34 -25.54
CA VAL A 179 42.16 -2.47 -25.01
C VAL A 179 41.10 -2.44 -26.12
N SER A 180 41.45 -2.81 -27.35
CA SER A 180 40.53 -2.78 -28.50
C SER A 180 39.43 -3.85 -28.46
N LEU A 181 39.51 -4.84 -27.56
CA LEU A 181 38.45 -5.85 -27.39
C LEU A 181 37.12 -5.21 -26.99
N PHE A 182 37.16 -4.29 -26.02
CA PHE A 182 36.10 -3.32 -25.69
C PHE A 182 36.72 -2.17 -24.89
N PRO A 183 36.22 -0.93 -25.02
CA PRO A 183 36.82 0.22 -24.35
C PRO A 183 36.70 0.13 -22.83
N GLU A 184 37.68 0.69 -22.12
CA GLU A 184 37.56 0.91 -20.67
C GLU A 184 36.37 1.85 -20.40
N GLY A 185 35.48 1.44 -19.51
CA GLY A 185 34.16 2.05 -19.36
C GLY A 185 33.90 2.67 -17.99
N GLU A 186 32.62 2.74 -17.66
CA GLU A 186 32.14 3.18 -16.35
C GLU A 186 32.59 2.23 -15.23
N ARG A 187 32.47 2.70 -13.98
CA ARG A 187 32.73 1.88 -12.80
C ARG A 187 31.54 0.96 -12.52
N GLU A 188 31.80 -0.29 -12.14
CA GLU A 188 30.71 -1.18 -11.71
C GLU A 188 30.22 -0.83 -10.29
N LEU A 189 28.96 -1.16 -9.99
CA LEU A 189 28.20 -0.58 -8.87
C LEU A 189 28.58 -1.10 -7.46
N GLY A 190 29.40 -2.14 -7.30
CA GLY A 190 29.68 -2.73 -5.97
C GLY A 190 31.12 -2.65 -5.46
N THR A 191 32.14 -2.97 -6.25
CA THR A 191 33.56 -2.75 -5.89
C THR A 191 34.07 -1.39 -6.38
N ASN A 192 33.28 -0.69 -7.21
CA ASN A 192 33.59 0.61 -7.78
C ASN A 192 34.85 0.60 -8.67
N VAL A 193 35.19 -0.55 -9.25
CA VAL A 193 36.34 -0.69 -10.17
C VAL A 193 35.94 -0.39 -11.61
N VAL A 194 36.90 0.06 -12.42
CA VAL A 194 36.68 0.35 -13.84
C VAL A 194 36.53 -0.96 -14.63
N VAL A 195 35.47 -1.05 -15.44
CA VAL A 195 35.26 -2.17 -16.36
C VAL A 195 36.25 -2.05 -17.51
N SER A 196 37.07 -3.08 -17.74
CA SER A 196 38.16 -3.07 -18.71
C SER A 196 38.45 -4.48 -19.23
N PRO A 197 38.87 -4.66 -20.50
CA PRO A 197 39.28 -5.97 -21.02
C PRO A 197 40.61 -6.46 -20.42
N ILE A 198 41.30 -5.62 -19.64
CA ILE A 198 42.48 -6.00 -18.87
C ILE A 198 42.15 -5.91 -17.37
N VAL A 199 42.29 -7.04 -16.67
CA VAL A 199 42.01 -7.13 -15.24
C VAL A 199 43.21 -7.70 -14.53
N VAL A 200 43.96 -6.84 -13.82
CA VAL A 200 45.10 -7.26 -12.99
C VAL A 200 44.69 -7.17 -11.54
N ASN A 201 44.76 -8.30 -10.82
CA ASN A 201 44.35 -8.40 -9.42
C ASN A 201 42.97 -7.78 -9.16
N ASP A 202 41.96 -8.16 -9.96
CA ASP A 202 40.59 -7.65 -9.86
C ASP A 202 40.46 -6.12 -10.01
N ASN A 203 41.46 -5.46 -10.61
CA ASN A 203 41.59 -4.02 -10.71
C ASN A 203 41.60 -3.30 -9.35
N VAL A 204 42.16 -3.95 -8.33
CA VAL A 204 42.35 -3.38 -7.00
C VAL A 204 43.79 -3.50 -6.50
N ILE A 205 44.13 -2.61 -5.58
CA ILE A 205 45.34 -2.68 -4.77
C ILE A 205 44.93 -2.82 -3.31
N ASP A 206 45.36 -3.89 -2.67
CA ASP A 206 45.02 -4.23 -1.30
C ASP A 206 45.83 -3.37 -0.32
N VAL A 207 45.14 -2.68 0.58
CA VAL A 207 45.72 -1.87 1.65
C VAL A 207 45.28 -2.46 2.99
N ILE A 208 46.20 -3.16 3.65
CA ILE A 208 45.99 -3.78 4.96
C ILE A 208 46.51 -2.83 6.04
N ALA A 209 45.62 -2.41 6.93
CA ALA A 209 45.88 -1.44 7.97
C ALA A 209 45.68 -2.06 9.37
N ALA A 210 46.72 -2.05 10.20
CA ALA A 210 46.69 -2.52 11.58
C ALA A 210 47.06 -1.41 12.55
N ALA A 211 46.52 -1.44 13.77
CA ALA A 211 46.94 -0.53 14.82
C ALA A 211 48.47 -0.61 15.04
N GLY A 212 49.09 0.54 15.28
CA GLY A 212 50.48 0.63 15.73
C GLY A 212 50.64 0.23 17.19
N ASP A 213 51.87 0.26 17.71
CA ASP A 213 52.20 -0.33 19.01
C ASP A 213 51.60 0.42 20.22
N LYS A 214 51.17 1.68 20.05
CA LYS A 214 50.62 2.52 21.12
C LYS A 214 49.71 3.62 20.58
N GLU A 215 48.88 4.18 21.46
CA GLU A 215 48.07 5.37 21.14
C GLU A 215 48.96 6.53 20.64
N GLY A 216 48.51 7.19 19.57
CA GLY A 216 49.25 8.25 18.87
C GLY A 216 50.30 7.76 17.87
N ALA A 217 50.62 6.46 17.81
CA ALA A 217 51.51 5.91 16.78
C ALA A 217 50.83 5.89 15.39
N PRO A 218 51.58 6.01 14.29
CA PRO A 218 51.02 5.77 12.95
C PRO A 218 50.47 4.35 12.84
N VAL A 219 49.45 4.18 12.02
CA VAL A 219 48.89 2.85 11.67
C VAL A 219 49.93 2.05 10.88
N ASN A 220 50.06 0.75 11.14
CA ASN A 220 50.93 -0.12 10.34
C ASN A 220 50.23 -0.44 9.01
N LEU A 221 50.84 -0.09 7.86
CA LEU A 221 50.27 -0.33 6.53
C LEU A 221 51.09 -1.36 5.74
N GLN A 222 50.38 -2.28 5.10
CA GLN A 222 50.90 -3.16 4.07
C GLN A 222 50.09 -2.94 2.79
N VAL A 223 50.78 -2.76 1.66
CA VAL A 223 50.18 -2.52 0.34
C VAL A 223 50.59 -3.64 -0.61
N SER A 224 49.63 -4.23 -1.31
CA SER A 224 49.85 -5.35 -2.23
C SER A 224 48.97 -5.22 -3.49
N PRO A 225 49.54 -5.24 -4.72
CA PRO A 225 50.98 -5.24 -5.00
C PRO A 225 51.66 -3.91 -4.65
N GLN A 226 52.95 -3.98 -4.34
CA GLN A 226 53.80 -2.79 -4.33
C GLN A 226 54.16 -2.41 -5.77
N THR A 227 53.86 -1.18 -6.16
CA THR A 227 54.09 -0.65 -7.51
C THR A 227 54.30 0.86 -7.45
N ALA A 228 54.99 1.44 -8.43
CA ALA A 228 55.10 2.88 -8.61
C ALA A 228 53.79 3.50 -9.13
N TYR A 229 52.83 2.70 -9.62
CA TYR A 229 51.55 3.23 -10.13
C TYR A 229 50.79 4.04 -9.08
N VAL A 230 50.78 3.55 -7.82
CA VAL A 230 50.16 4.26 -6.69
C VAL A 230 51.06 4.20 -5.46
N GLN A 231 51.19 5.34 -4.77
CA GLN A 231 51.83 5.46 -3.48
C GLN A 231 50.77 5.76 -2.41
N ILE A 232 50.59 4.84 -1.45
CA ILE A 232 49.73 5.06 -0.29
C ILE A 232 50.49 5.85 0.77
N ILE A 233 50.02 7.06 1.08
CA ILE A 233 50.57 7.96 2.10
C ILE A 233 49.81 7.75 3.41
N ASN A 234 50.52 7.24 4.42
CA ASN A 234 49.93 6.99 5.73
C ASN A 234 49.78 8.28 6.56
N GLN A 235 48.53 8.70 6.80
CA GLN A 235 48.17 9.79 7.69
C GLN A 235 47.29 9.32 8.85
N ALA A 236 47.04 8.01 8.95
CA ALA A 236 46.17 7.43 9.94
C ALA A 236 46.90 7.22 11.28
N THR A 237 46.15 7.35 12.37
CA THR A 237 46.70 7.27 13.73
C THR A 237 46.06 6.17 14.56
N THR A 238 46.84 5.61 15.48
CA THR A 238 46.39 4.60 16.42
C THR A 238 45.72 5.25 17.62
N VAL A 239 44.53 4.77 17.99
CA VAL A 239 43.76 5.28 19.13
C VAL A 239 43.57 4.21 20.21
N LYS A 240 43.14 4.62 21.41
CA LYS A 240 42.88 3.70 22.52
C LYS A 240 41.91 2.56 22.14
N ALA A 241 42.09 1.40 22.78
CA ALA A 241 41.19 0.25 22.63
C ALA A 241 39.73 0.63 22.94
N GLY A 242 38.79 0.05 22.19
CA GLY A 242 37.35 0.33 22.31
C GLY A 242 36.87 1.64 21.64
N SER A 243 37.76 2.40 20.99
CA SER A 243 37.33 3.52 20.13
C SER A 243 36.70 3.01 18.83
N THR A 244 35.88 3.84 18.16
CA THR A 244 35.32 3.51 16.84
C THR A 244 36.38 3.69 15.75
N PRO A 245 36.65 2.68 14.90
CA PRO A 245 37.58 2.81 13.78
C PRO A 245 37.01 3.74 12.69
N SER A 246 37.87 4.49 11.99
CA SER A 246 37.44 5.49 11.01
C SER A 246 38.32 5.59 9.74
N LEU A 247 39.11 4.55 9.44
CA LEU A 247 40.01 4.54 8.29
C LEU A 247 39.28 4.78 6.95
N THR A 248 39.78 5.74 6.17
CA THR A 248 39.26 6.11 4.84
C THR A 248 40.34 6.79 3.98
N TYR A 249 40.18 6.75 2.65
CA TYR A 249 41.02 7.53 1.72
C TYR A 249 40.58 9.00 1.77
N THR A 250 41.49 9.91 2.11
CA THR A 250 41.17 11.32 2.41
C THR A 250 41.54 12.28 1.28
N ALA A 251 42.50 11.92 0.44
CA ALA A 251 42.94 12.73 -0.70
C ALA A 251 43.63 11.86 -1.75
N GLU A 252 43.54 12.26 -3.01
CA GLU A 252 44.26 11.65 -4.12
C GLU A 252 44.85 12.73 -5.03
N SER A 253 46.12 12.59 -5.36
CA SER A 253 46.86 13.47 -6.28
C SER A 253 47.41 12.66 -7.44
N LEU A 254 47.15 13.13 -8.65
CA LEU A 254 47.62 12.55 -9.89
C LEU A 254 48.87 13.29 -10.38
N HIS A 255 49.95 12.55 -10.65
CA HIS A 255 51.22 13.11 -11.11
C HIS A 255 51.26 13.22 -12.65
N PRO A 256 52.10 14.11 -13.22
CA PRO A 256 52.23 14.27 -14.67
C PRO A 256 52.68 13.01 -15.41
N ASP A 257 53.43 12.13 -14.73
CA ASP A 257 53.85 10.83 -15.26
C ASP A 257 52.75 9.76 -15.16
N GLY A 258 51.56 10.14 -14.69
CA GLY A 258 50.40 9.27 -14.56
C GLY A 258 50.42 8.33 -13.35
N THR A 259 51.40 8.45 -12.45
CA THR A 259 51.37 7.81 -11.13
C THR A 259 50.49 8.59 -10.16
N ARG A 260 50.13 7.99 -9.03
CA ARG A 260 49.20 8.57 -8.05
C ARG A 260 49.74 8.52 -6.64
N SER A 261 49.42 9.54 -5.84
CA SER A 261 49.61 9.53 -4.39
C SER A 261 48.25 9.58 -3.71
N VAL A 262 47.97 8.61 -2.84
CA VAL A 262 46.67 8.46 -2.17
C VAL A 262 46.88 8.52 -0.66
N ALA A 263 46.28 9.48 0.02
CA ALA A 263 46.35 9.62 1.46
C ALA A 263 45.32 8.71 2.16
N LEU A 264 45.77 7.92 3.12
CA LEU A 264 44.91 7.16 4.03
C LEU A 264 44.90 7.85 5.39
N GLY A 265 43.73 8.34 5.82
CA GLY A 265 43.53 9.02 7.10
C GLY A 265 42.57 8.27 8.03
N GLY A 266 42.26 8.88 9.17
CA GLY A 266 41.37 8.31 10.18
C GLY A 266 42.11 7.59 11.31
N THR A 267 41.40 6.71 12.03
CA THR A 267 41.88 6.09 13.26
C THR A 267 41.73 4.57 13.29
N SER A 268 42.70 3.89 13.91
CA SER A 268 42.66 2.44 14.17
C SER A 268 42.84 2.14 15.67
N PRO A 269 41.87 1.49 16.36
CA PRO A 269 41.95 1.20 17.79
C PRO A 269 42.94 0.08 18.14
N LEU A 270 43.67 0.23 19.25
CA LEU A 270 44.48 -0.85 19.84
C LEU A 270 43.64 -2.10 20.13
N GLY A 271 44.19 -3.28 19.85
CA GLY A 271 43.54 -4.57 20.09
C GLY A 271 42.54 -5.00 19.01
N ASN A 272 42.24 -4.15 18.03
CA ASN A 272 41.50 -4.56 16.83
C ASN A 272 42.44 -5.30 15.85
N GLY A 273 41.88 -6.27 15.11
CA GLY A 273 42.59 -6.95 14.03
C GLY A 273 42.93 -6.01 12.87
N ALA A 274 43.79 -6.48 11.96
CA ALA A 274 44.06 -5.77 10.72
C ALA A 274 42.78 -5.63 9.89
N ARG A 275 42.65 -4.49 9.20
CA ARG A 275 41.54 -4.21 8.29
C ARG A 275 42.07 -4.10 6.87
N MET A 276 41.53 -4.88 5.96
CA MET A 276 41.80 -4.75 4.52
C MET A 276 40.86 -3.72 3.90
N MET A 277 41.41 -2.91 3.01
CA MET A 277 40.69 -1.94 2.18
C MET A 277 41.20 -2.07 0.76
N ALA A 278 40.29 -2.12 -0.22
CA ALA A 278 40.65 -2.13 -1.62
C ALA A 278 40.75 -0.70 -2.17
N TYR A 279 41.86 -0.37 -2.84
CA TYR A 279 41.96 0.82 -3.67
C TYR A 279 41.60 0.45 -5.11
N ALA A 280 40.45 0.94 -5.60
CA ALA A 280 39.98 0.69 -6.95
C ALA A 280 40.83 1.43 -8.00
N VAL A 281 41.50 0.69 -8.87
CA VAL A 281 42.42 1.22 -9.88
C VAL A 281 41.65 2.06 -10.92
N PRO A 282 42.01 3.34 -11.11
CA PRO A 282 41.27 4.23 -12.01
C PRO A 282 41.64 4.10 -13.50
N GLU A 283 42.79 3.54 -13.84
CA GLU A 283 43.26 3.35 -15.23
C GLU A 283 43.86 1.93 -15.38
N PRO A 284 43.04 0.87 -15.53
CA PRO A 284 43.50 -0.52 -15.53
C PRO A 284 44.58 -0.83 -16.59
N SER A 285 44.42 -0.33 -17.81
CA SER A 285 45.42 -0.43 -18.88
C SER A 285 46.78 0.16 -18.50
N ARG A 286 46.80 1.32 -17.85
CA ARG A 286 48.02 1.96 -17.37
C ARG A 286 48.64 1.21 -16.19
N PHE A 287 47.81 0.73 -15.27
CA PHE A 287 48.26 -0.10 -14.15
C PHE A 287 48.97 -1.36 -14.69
N ALA A 288 48.32 -2.10 -15.59
CA ALA A 288 48.88 -3.29 -16.24
C ALA A 288 50.21 -3.00 -16.98
N ALA A 289 50.27 -1.90 -17.76
CA ALA A 289 51.50 -1.47 -18.42
C ALA A 289 52.64 -1.20 -17.42
N THR A 290 52.30 -0.54 -16.30
CA THR A 290 53.26 -0.16 -15.25
C THR A 290 53.83 -1.40 -14.57
N VAL A 291 52.98 -2.31 -14.09
CA VAL A 291 53.44 -3.52 -13.40
C VAL A 291 54.17 -4.49 -14.32
N LEU A 292 53.83 -4.54 -15.62
CA LEU A 292 54.58 -5.32 -16.61
C LEU A 292 55.96 -4.72 -16.86
N ALA A 293 56.07 -3.40 -16.99
CA ALA A 293 57.37 -2.73 -17.13
C ALA A 293 58.24 -2.91 -15.88
N GLU A 294 57.66 -2.86 -14.69
CA GLU A 294 58.37 -3.14 -13.43
C GLU A 294 58.86 -4.59 -13.36
N ALA A 295 58.01 -5.55 -13.72
CA ALA A 295 58.39 -6.96 -13.78
C ALA A 295 59.50 -7.21 -14.81
N LEU A 296 59.44 -6.57 -15.98
CA LEU A 296 60.50 -6.63 -17.01
C LEU A 296 61.84 -6.09 -16.49
N LYS A 297 61.82 -4.93 -15.80
CA LYS A 297 63.01 -4.36 -15.15
C LYS A 297 63.60 -5.30 -14.11
N GLN A 298 62.76 -5.96 -13.30
CA GLN A 298 63.21 -6.97 -12.33
C GLN A 298 63.87 -8.19 -13.00
N LYS A 299 63.54 -8.47 -14.26
CA LYS A 299 64.20 -9.49 -15.10
C LYS A 299 65.39 -8.97 -15.91
N GLY A 300 65.81 -7.73 -15.69
CA GLY A 300 66.97 -7.12 -16.35
C GLY A 300 66.69 -6.54 -17.73
N VAL A 301 65.42 -6.29 -18.07
CA VAL A 301 65.02 -5.65 -19.34
C VAL A 301 64.85 -4.14 -19.14
N GLU A 302 65.63 -3.33 -19.86
CA GLU A 302 65.47 -1.88 -19.88
C GLU A 302 64.27 -1.48 -20.74
N VAL A 303 63.22 -0.92 -20.13
CA VAL A 303 61.98 -0.53 -20.82
C VAL A 303 61.29 0.66 -20.13
N THR A 304 60.50 1.42 -20.89
CA THR A 304 59.62 2.50 -20.40
C THR A 304 58.15 2.20 -20.69
N ILE A 305 57.23 2.92 -20.06
CA ILE A 305 55.80 2.88 -20.40
C ILE A 305 55.43 4.11 -21.23
N VAL A 306 54.35 4.02 -22.00
CA VAL A 306 53.91 5.15 -22.81
C VAL A 306 53.46 6.33 -21.93
N PRO A 307 53.89 7.58 -22.26
CA PRO A 307 53.42 8.78 -21.57
C PRO A 307 51.90 8.92 -21.69
N ARG A 308 51.24 9.39 -20.62
CA ARG A 308 49.77 9.49 -20.58
C ARG A 308 49.14 10.28 -21.72
N ALA A 309 49.83 11.31 -22.23
CA ALA A 309 49.31 12.15 -23.32
C ALA A 309 49.30 11.46 -24.70
N ALA A 310 49.96 10.31 -24.84
CA ALA A 310 49.97 9.56 -26.09
C ALA A 310 48.75 8.63 -26.18
N ASN A 311 48.09 8.64 -27.33
CA ASN A 311 46.96 7.77 -27.63
C ASN A 311 47.36 6.80 -28.78
N PRO A 312 47.86 5.60 -28.46
CA PRO A 312 48.33 4.65 -29.46
C PRO A 312 47.19 4.21 -30.39
N ASP A 313 47.44 4.16 -31.70
CA ASP A 313 46.49 3.60 -32.65
C ASP A 313 46.62 2.08 -32.69
N TYR A 314 45.81 1.39 -31.89
CA TYR A 314 45.84 -0.07 -31.80
C TYR A 314 45.43 -0.77 -33.11
N LYS A 315 44.70 -0.10 -34.01
CA LYS A 315 44.38 -0.67 -35.33
C LYS A 315 45.64 -0.81 -36.17
N VAL A 316 46.55 0.15 -36.09
CA VAL A 316 47.86 0.07 -36.74
C VAL A 316 48.73 -0.99 -36.05
N MET A 317 48.70 -1.05 -34.71
CA MET A 317 49.47 -2.04 -33.95
C MET A 317 49.07 -3.49 -34.27
N ALA A 318 47.80 -3.73 -34.60
CA ALA A 318 47.29 -5.05 -34.97
C ALA A 318 48.02 -5.70 -36.16
N GLU A 319 48.63 -4.91 -37.06
CA GLU A 319 49.44 -5.43 -38.17
C GLU A 319 50.67 -6.23 -37.70
N HIS A 320 51.09 -6.03 -36.45
CA HIS A 320 52.22 -6.70 -35.82
C HIS A 320 51.85 -7.96 -35.03
N TYR A 321 50.56 -8.29 -34.86
CA TYR A 321 50.10 -9.44 -34.08
C TYR A 321 50.22 -10.76 -34.85
N LYS A 322 51.47 -11.11 -35.20
CA LYS A 322 51.85 -12.30 -35.99
C LYS A 322 52.63 -13.28 -35.11
N PRO A 323 52.59 -14.60 -35.40
CA PRO A 323 53.35 -15.59 -34.64
C PRO A 323 54.84 -15.25 -34.46
N ASP A 324 55.49 -14.72 -35.50
CA ASP A 324 56.91 -14.33 -35.48
C ASP A 324 57.23 -13.17 -34.50
N ASN A 325 56.21 -12.41 -34.12
CA ASN A 325 56.31 -11.28 -33.19
C ASN A 325 55.81 -11.63 -31.78
N LEU A 326 55.35 -12.85 -31.53
CA LEU A 326 54.87 -13.28 -30.22
C LEU A 326 56.04 -13.43 -29.24
N LEU A 327 56.01 -12.67 -28.16
CA LEU A 327 57.03 -12.70 -27.11
C LEU A 327 56.64 -13.63 -25.96
N ALA A 328 55.39 -13.54 -25.51
CA ALA A 328 54.87 -14.30 -24.38
C ALA A 328 53.37 -14.55 -24.53
N GLU A 329 52.88 -15.58 -23.86
CA GLU A 329 51.46 -15.91 -23.81
C GLU A 329 51.11 -16.46 -22.42
N HIS A 330 50.00 -15.98 -21.88
CA HIS A 330 49.31 -16.59 -20.77
C HIS A 330 48.00 -17.18 -21.28
N THR A 331 47.72 -18.41 -20.86
CA THR A 331 46.44 -19.06 -21.08
C THR A 331 45.73 -19.13 -19.74
N SER A 332 44.55 -18.52 -19.64
CA SER A 332 43.77 -18.48 -18.41
C SER A 332 43.39 -19.90 -17.93
N PRO A 333 43.02 -20.07 -16.65
CA PRO A 333 42.17 -21.17 -16.21
C PRO A 333 40.91 -21.34 -17.08
N LEU A 334 40.25 -22.50 -16.96
CA LEU A 334 39.00 -22.77 -17.68
C LEU A 334 37.93 -21.77 -17.22
N LEU A 335 37.08 -21.30 -18.14
CA LEU A 335 36.02 -20.33 -17.87
C LEU A 335 35.10 -20.77 -16.71
N LYS A 336 34.84 -22.07 -16.58
CA LYS A 336 34.07 -22.62 -15.44
C LYS A 336 34.68 -22.35 -14.06
N GLU A 337 36.00 -22.16 -13.96
CA GLU A 337 36.64 -21.78 -12.70
C GLU A 337 36.41 -20.30 -12.39
N ASP A 338 36.37 -19.45 -13.42
CA ASP A 338 36.01 -18.04 -13.30
C ASP A 338 34.55 -17.88 -12.86
N VAL A 339 33.62 -18.54 -13.57
CA VAL A 339 32.20 -18.59 -13.20
C VAL A 339 32.01 -19.08 -11.76
N ARG A 340 32.81 -20.08 -11.35
CA ARG A 340 32.78 -20.58 -9.96
C ARG A 340 33.14 -19.49 -8.96
N ILE A 341 34.21 -18.72 -9.16
CA ILE A 341 34.56 -17.64 -8.24
C ILE A 341 33.53 -16.50 -8.31
N THR A 342 33.03 -16.16 -9.50
CA THR A 342 31.99 -15.14 -9.71
C THR A 342 30.74 -15.47 -8.91
N LEU A 343 30.26 -16.71 -8.96
CA LEU A 343 29.07 -17.14 -8.23
C LEU A 343 29.34 -17.35 -6.73
N LYS A 344 30.44 -18.01 -6.33
CA LYS A 344 30.77 -18.26 -4.91
C LYS A 344 30.95 -16.96 -4.12
N LEU A 345 31.70 -16.03 -4.69
CA LEU A 345 32.13 -14.79 -4.05
C LEU A 345 31.19 -13.62 -4.34
N SER A 346 30.34 -13.76 -5.35
CA SER A 346 29.55 -12.67 -5.90
C SER A 346 30.41 -11.58 -6.58
N GLN A 347 31.51 -11.97 -7.25
CA GLN A 347 32.43 -11.04 -7.91
C GLN A 347 31.68 -10.18 -8.95
N ASN A 348 31.57 -8.86 -8.72
CA ASN A 348 30.80 -7.98 -9.60
C ASN A 348 31.47 -7.61 -10.91
N LEU A 349 32.77 -7.30 -10.91
CA LEU A 349 33.52 -6.95 -12.12
C LEU A 349 33.46 -8.08 -13.14
N HIS A 350 33.71 -9.33 -12.71
CA HIS A 350 33.70 -10.50 -13.58
C HIS A 350 32.33 -10.66 -14.24
N ALA A 351 31.26 -10.61 -13.44
CA ALA A 351 29.90 -10.67 -13.98
C ALA A 351 29.56 -9.48 -14.89
N THR A 352 29.99 -8.27 -14.55
CA THR A 352 29.76 -7.07 -15.37
C THR A 352 30.46 -7.16 -16.72
N MET A 353 31.60 -7.85 -16.80
CA MET A 353 32.29 -8.10 -18.06
C MET A 353 31.56 -9.11 -18.95
N GLY A 354 30.68 -9.97 -18.42
CA GLY A 354 29.96 -11.00 -19.17
C GLY A 354 29.34 -10.50 -20.48
N PRO A 355 28.44 -9.50 -20.46
CA PRO A 355 27.86 -8.92 -21.68
C PRO A 355 28.91 -8.37 -22.66
N PHE A 356 29.95 -7.70 -22.18
CA PHE A 356 31.04 -7.20 -23.03
C PHE A 356 31.82 -8.35 -23.70
N LEU A 357 32.12 -9.42 -22.95
CA LEU A 357 32.82 -10.58 -23.46
C LEU A 357 31.98 -11.31 -24.52
N LEU A 358 30.68 -11.49 -24.28
CA LEU A 358 29.77 -12.08 -25.26
C LEU A 358 29.67 -11.21 -26.53
N GLY A 359 29.54 -9.90 -26.38
CA GLY A 359 29.50 -8.97 -27.50
C GLY A 359 30.78 -8.99 -28.35
N ALA A 360 31.94 -9.00 -27.69
CA ALA A 360 33.23 -8.95 -28.38
C ALA A 360 33.64 -10.31 -28.97
N LEU A 361 33.45 -11.40 -28.22
CA LEU A 361 33.97 -12.73 -28.58
C LEU A 361 32.98 -13.57 -29.39
N VAL A 362 31.69 -13.45 -29.08
CA VAL A 362 30.62 -14.23 -29.74
C VAL A 362 29.97 -13.43 -30.86
N ALA A 363 29.45 -12.23 -30.55
CA ALA A 363 28.81 -11.37 -31.56
C ALA A 363 29.84 -10.65 -32.46
N ARG A 364 31.11 -10.57 -32.05
CA ARG A 364 32.21 -9.93 -32.79
C ARG A 364 31.94 -8.47 -33.14
N LYS A 365 31.37 -7.72 -32.18
CA LYS A 365 31.07 -6.29 -32.30
C LYS A 365 32.20 -5.44 -31.70
N ASP A 366 32.42 -4.27 -32.29
CA ASP A 366 33.41 -3.27 -31.87
C ASP A 366 32.77 -1.95 -31.37
N LYS A 367 31.43 -1.90 -31.34
CA LYS A 367 30.59 -0.80 -30.85
C LYS A 367 29.35 -1.37 -30.18
N GLU A 368 28.85 -0.68 -29.15
CA GLU A 368 27.68 -1.12 -28.37
C GLU A 368 27.85 -2.60 -27.93
N VAL A 369 29.07 -2.91 -27.48
CA VAL A 369 29.54 -4.29 -27.31
C VAL A 369 28.73 -5.01 -26.23
N ASP A 370 28.49 -4.35 -25.10
CA ASP A 370 27.62 -4.80 -24.03
C ASP A 370 26.19 -5.05 -24.49
N GLN A 371 25.59 -4.12 -25.25
CA GLN A 371 24.25 -4.29 -25.80
C GLN A 371 24.18 -5.52 -26.71
N ALA A 372 25.20 -5.76 -27.55
CA ALA A 372 25.27 -6.96 -28.36
C ALA A 372 25.38 -8.25 -27.52
N GLY A 373 25.98 -8.18 -26.33
CA GLY A 373 25.96 -9.25 -25.34
C GLY A 373 24.57 -9.49 -24.75
N PHE A 374 23.85 -8.42 -24.38
CA PHE A 374 22.46 -8.53 -23.91
C PHE A 374 21.51 -9.03 -24.99
N ASP A 375 21.73 -8.70 -26.26
CA ASP A 375 20.96 -9.24 -27.37
C ASP A 375 21.14 -10.76 -27.47
N LEU A 376 22.36 -11.26 -27.28
CA LEU A 376 22.65 -12.70 -27.23
C LEU A 376 22.00 -13.38 -26.02
N GLU A 377 22.05 -12.76 -24.85
CA GLU A 377 21.36 -13.25 -23.64
C GLU A 377 19.85 -13.30 -23.85
N HIS A 378 19.26 -12.23 -24.37
CA HIS A 378 17.84 -12.17 -24.72
C HIS A 378 17.46 -13.30 -25.69
N ASP A 379 18.24 -13.54 -26.74
CA ASP A 379 18.00 -14.62 -27.70
C ASP A 379 18.14 -16.01 -27.06
N PHE A 380 19.07 -16.19 -26.12
CA PHE A 380 19.23 -17.42 -25.35
C PHE A 380 18.00 -17.69 -24.47
N LEU A 381 17.56 -16.70 -23.69
CA LEU A 381 16.39 -16.81 -22.82
C LEU A 381 15.08 -16.99 -23.62
N LYS A 382 14.97 -16.32 -24.77
CA LYS A 382 13.83 -16.48 -25.69
C LYS A 382 13.73 -17.90 -26.25
N LYS A 383 14.87 -18.50 -26.62
CA LYS A 383 14.93 -19.90 -27.09
C LYS A 383 14.50 -20.88 -26.00
N ALA A 384 14.71 -20.54 -24.73
CA ALA A 384 14.26 -21.31 -23.58
C ALA A 384 12.74 -21.19 -23.30
N ASN A 385 12.01 -20.40 -24.10
CA ASN A 385 10.57 -20.13 -23.93
C ASN A 385 10.24 -19.55 -22.53
N LEU A 386 11.14 -18.75 -21.99
CA LEU A 386 10.93 -17.99 -20.75
C LEU A 386 10.12 -16.73 -21.04
N ASP A 387 9.28 -16.31 -20.09
CA ASP A 387 8.54 -15.05 -20.17
C ASP A 387 9.49 -13.87 -19.91
N LEU A 388 9.95 -13.22 -20.98
CA LEU A 388 10.87 -12.10 -20.86
C LEU A 388 10.21 -10.82 -20.31
N SER A 389 8.88 -10.75 -20.23
CA SER A 389 8.21 -9.63 -19.55
C SER A 389 8.34 -9.70 -18.02
N ALA A 390 8.74 -10.86 -17.50
CA ALA A 390 8.98 -11.13 -16.09
C ALA A 390 10.44 -10.87 -15.66
N ALA A 391 11.25 -10.28 -16.54
CA ALA A 391 12.67 -10.02 -16.34
C ALA A 391 13.08 -8.64 -16.89
N SER A 392 13.96 -7.95 -16.17
CA SER A 392 14.60 -6.71 -16.61
C SER A 392 16.02 -6.67 -16.06
N GLN A 393 17.00 -6.34 -16.88
CA GLN A 393 18.40 -6.30 -16.50
C GLN A 393 19.13 -5.28 -17.37
N SER A 394 20.00 -4.44 -16.78
CA SER A 394 20.83 -3.50 -17.54
C SER A 394 22.32 -3.58 -17.21
N ASP A 395 22.73 -4.50 -16.34
CA ASP A 395 24.12 -4.79 -16.01
C ASP A 395 24.29 -6.28 -15.66
N GLY A 396 25.52 -6.79 -15.69
CA GLY A 396 25.78 -8.21 -15.42
C GLY A 396 25.76 -8.59 -13.93
N ALA A 397 25.91 -7.64 -13.02
CA ALA A 397 26.11 -7.87 -11.59
C ALA A 397 24.83 -7.81 -10.74
N GLY A 398 23.76 -7.16 -11.23
CA GLY A 398 22.46 -6.99 -10.59
C GLY A 398 22.28 -5.68 -9.83
N GLY A 399 22.95 -4.60 -10.25
CA GLY A 399 22.77 -3.26 -9.67
C GLY A 399 21.49 -2.56 -10.16
N ASN A 400 21.02 -2.90 -11.36
CA ASN A 400 19.78 -2.45 -11.95
C ASN A 400 19.09 -3.62 -12.69
N ALA A 401 18.41 -4.45 -11.92
CA ALA A 401 17.69 -5.62 -12.42
C ALA A 401 16.41 -5.88 -11.61
N PHE A 402 15.45 -6.57 -12.23
CA PHE A 402 14.18 -7.01 -11.65
C PHE A 402 13.80 -8.38 -12.21
N PHE A 403 13.48 -9.33 -11.36
CA PHE A 403 12.99 -10.65 -11.78
C PHE A 403 11.81 -11.07 -10.93
N THR A 404 10.87 -11.80 -11.52
CA THR A 404 9.86 -12.52 -10.75
C THR A 404 10.43 -13.84 -10.20
N PRO A 405 9.93 -14.34 -9.05
CA PRO A 405 10.31 -15.67 -8.57
C PRO A 405 10.05 -16.79 -9.59
N ASP A 406 8.92 -16.78 -10.31
CA ASP A 406 8.61 -17.78 -11.34
C ASP A 406 9.66 -17.74 -12.45
N PHE A 407 9.96 -16.56 -13.00
CA PHE A 407 10.97 -16.44 -14.05
C PHE A 407 12.30 -17.06 -13.63
N MET A 408 12.78 -16.72 -12.43
CA MET A 408 14.07 -17.23 -11.94
C MET A 408 14.04 -18.75 -11.71
N VAL A 409 12.95 -19.29 -11.14
CA VAL A 409 12.79 -20.73 -10.96
C VAL A 409 12.72 -21.48 -12.28
N ARG A 410 12.00 -20.95 -13.28
CA ARG A 410 11.94 -21.53 -14.62
C ARG A 410 13.28 -21.47 -15.33
N TYR A 411 14.01 -20.37 -15.18
CA TYR A 411 15.37 -20.24 -15.68
C TYR A 411 16.30 -21.29 -15.07
N LEU A 412 16.27 -21.48 -13.75
CA LEU A 412 17.06 -22.51 -13.07
C LEU A 412 16.66 -23.92 -13.51
N ALA A 413 15.36 -24.19 -13.67
CA ALA A 413 14.90 -25.46 -14.21
C ALA A 413 15.40 -25.69 -15.64
N PHE A 414 15.40 -24.66 -16.48
CA PHE A 414 15.98 -24.72 -17.82
C PHE A 414 17.49 -24.98 -17.78
N MET A 415 18.23 -24.25 -16.93
CA MET A 415 19.67 -24.43 -16.73
C MET A 415 20.03 -25.85 -16.29
N SER A 416 19.19 -26.51 -15.47
CA SER A 416 19.39 -27.90 -15.04
C SER A 416 19.42 -28.93 -16.18
N THR A 417 18.97 -28.53 -17.38
CA THR A 417 18.95 -29.40 -18.57
C THR A 417 20.07 -29.09 -19.56
N GLN A 418 20.90 -28.07 -19.29
CA GLN A 418 21.96 -27.67 -20.19
C GLN A 418 23.25 -28.47 -19.97
N LYS A 419 24.11 -28.48 -20.99
CA LYS A 419 25.35 -29.27 -21.01
C LYS A 419 26.34 -28.84 -19.91
N ASP A 420 26.38 -27.54 -19.58
CA ASP A 420 27.33 -26.97 -18.63
C ASP A 420 26.69 -26.83 -17.21
N PHE A 421 25.56 -27.50 -16.96
CA PHE A 421 24.85 -27.42 -15.68
C PHE A 421 25.72 -27.77 -14.47
N GLU A 422 26.50 -28.85 -14.54
CA GLU A 422 27.35 -29.28 -13.41
C GLU A 422 28.38 -28.21 -13.04
N ASP A 423 28.90 -27.47 -14.03
CA ASP A 423 29.82 -26.37 -13.81
C ASP A 423 29.13 -25.14 -13.22
N PHE A 424 27.95 -24.79 -13.74
CA PHE A 424 27.10 -23.74 -13.17
C PHE A 424 26.71 -24.04 -11.71
N HIS A 425 26.23 -25.25 -11.44
CA HIS A 425 25.79 -25.71 -10.13
C HIS A 425 26.93 -25.74 -9.11
N ARG A 426 28.13 -26.23 -9.52
CA ARG A 426 29.35 -26.20 -8.71
C ARG A 426 29.80 -24.78 -8.35
N GLY A 427 29.45 -23.79 -9.17
CA GLY A 427 29.70 -22.38 -8.90
C GLY A 427 28.87 -21.79 -7.74
N LEU A 428 27.71 -22.37 -7.42
CA LEU A 428 26.81 -21.78 -6.43
C LEU A 428 27.31 -21.96 -4.99
N PRO A 429 27.22 -20.92 -4.13
CA PRO A 429 27.47 -21.03 -2.69
C PRO A 429 26.65 -22.15 -2.05
N ILE A 430 27.27 -22.88 -1.11
CA ILE A 430 26.61 -23.96 -0.36
C ILE A 430 26.22 -23.44 1.04
N LEU A 431 24.93 -23.57 1.37
CA LEU A 431 24.36 -23.12 2.65
C LEU A 431 25.14 -23.68 3.84
N GLY A 432 25.60 -22.78 4.72
CA GLY A 432 26.35 -23.13 5.92
C GLY A 432 27.76 -23.68 5.71
N ARG A 433 28.28 -23.70 4.47
CA ARG A 433 29.58 -24.31 4.13
C ARG A 433 30.57 -23.32 3.53
N ASP A 434 30.19 -22.63 2.46
CA ASP A 434 31.14 -21.81 1.70
C ASP A 434 30.52 -20.56 1.04
N GLY A 435 31.40 -19.72 0.51
CA GLY A 435 31.05 -18.48 -0.17
C GLY A 435 30.18 -17.56 0.68
N THR A 436 29.32 -16.82 -0.02
CA THR A 436 28.37 -15.89 0.61
C THR A 436 27.33 -16.54 1.52
N LEU A 437 27.21 -17.88 1.53
CA LEU A 437 26.31 -18.60 2.44
C LEU A 437 27.02 -19.32 3.60
N SER A 438 28.34 -19.23 3.70
CA SER A 438 29.13 -19.95 4.71
C SER A 438 28.70 -19.74 6.17
N LYS A 439 28.13 -18.57 6.49
CA LYS A 439 27.64 -18.23 7.82
C LYS A 439 26.13 -18.45 8.00
N VAL A 440 25.37 -18.60 6.92
CA VAL A 440 23.90 -18.61 6.92
C VAL A 440 23.39 -20.01 7.25
N GLN A 441 22.48 -20.12 8.23
CA GLN A 441 21.88 -21.40 8.62
C GLN A 441 22.92 -22.51 8.87
N LYS A 442 24.10 -22.15 9.39
CA LYS A 442 25.25 -23.07 9.55
C LYS A 442 24.92 -24.36 10.33
N ASN A 443 24.02 -24.24 11.30
CA ASN A 443 23.61 -25.35 12.16
C ASN A 443 22.29 -26.01 11.73
N SER A 444 21.73 -25.60 10.59
CA SER A 444 20.49 -26.16 10.05
C SER A 444 20.72 -27.55 9.46
N PRO A 445 19.74 -28.47 9.51
CA PRO A 445 19.78 -29.73 8.79
C PRO A 445 20.00 -29.57 7.28
N ALA A 446 19.57 -28.43 6.72
CA ALA A 446 19.75 -28.12 5.30
C ALA A 446 21.19 -27.68 4.93
N ALA A 447 22.07 -27.49 5.91
CA ALA A 447 23.44 -27.02 5.67
C ALA A 447 24.27 -28.07 4.89
N GLY A 448 24.68 -27.71 3.67
CA GLY A 448 25.30 -28.64 2.72
C GLY A 448 24.36 -29.18 1.64
N HIS A 449 23.06 -28.89 1.72
CA HIS A 449 22.03 -29.43 0.82
C HIS A 449 21.30 -28.36 -0.02
N VAL A 450 21.64 -27.09 0.19
CA VAL A 450 21.14 -25.96 -0.58
C VAL A 450 22.32 -25.29 -1.27
N GLN A 451 22.25 -25.19 -2.60
CA GLN A 451 23.25 -24.53 -3.45
C GLN A 451 22.58 -23.35 -4.15
N ALA A 452 22.86 -22.13 -3.70
CA ALA A 452 22.11 -20.97 -4.12
C ALA A 452 22.95 -19.70 -4.15
N LYS A 453 22.64 -18.83 -5.11
CA LYS A 453 23.24 -17.51 -5.22
C LYS A 453 22.50 -16.53 -4.34
N THR A 454 23.25 -15.72 -3.60
CA THR A 454 22.73 -14.59 -2.82
C THR A 454 22.66 -13.31 -3.65
N GLY A 455 21.74 -12.42 -3.30
CA GLY A 455 21.70 -11.04 -3.77
C GLY A 455 21.43 -10.08 -2.61
N THR A 456 22.04 -8.89 -2.66
CA THR A 456 21.83 -7.81 -1.69
C THR A 456 21.91 -6.48 -2.44
N TYR A 457 21.00 -5.57 -2.14
CA TYR A 457 20.99 -4.17 -2.56
C TYR A 457 20.38 -3.33 -1.42
N GLU A 458 21.08 -2.27 -1.04
CA GLU A 458 20.74 -1.45 0.12
C GLU A 458 21.04 0.02 -0.14
N VAL A 459 20.29 0.89 0.52
CA VAL A 459 20.48 2.34 0.48
C VAL A 459 20.47 2.90 1.89
N TYR A 460 21.17 4.02 2.10
CA TYR A 460 21.12 4.72 3.36
C TYR A 460 19.77 5.44 3.54
N ASP A 461 19.06 5.12 4.61
CA ASP A 461 17.85 5.81 5.02
C ASP A 461 18.23 6.96 5.97
N ALA A 462 18.33 8.17 5.41
CA ALA A 462 18.68 9.36 6.15
C ALA A 462 17.62 9.77 7.20
N LEU A 463 16.34 9.40 6.99
CA LEU A 463 15.24 9.73 7.91
C LEU A 463 15.35 8.90 9.19
N ASN A 464 15.52 7.58 9.04
CA ASN A 464 15.57 6.64 10.15
C ASN A 464 16.98 6.35 10.66
N LYS A 465 18.02 6.89 9.99
CA LYS A 465 19.44 6.66 10.30
C LYS A 465 19.79 5.17 10.34
N ASN A 466 19.23 4.42 9.41
CA ASN A 466 19.40 2.97 9.25
C ASN A 466 19.75 2.64 7.79
N LEU A 467 20.04 1.37 7.51
CA LEU A 467 20.04 0.84 6.14
C LEU A 467 18.61 0.43 5.76
N MET A 468 18.22 0.77 4.54
CA MET A 468 17.05 0.18 3.89
C MET A 468 17.55 -0.85 2.89
N VAL A 469 17.35 -2.12 3.19
CA VAL A 469 17.60 -3.23 2.26
C VAL A 469 16.44 -3.23 1.25
N THR A 470 16.65 -2.54 0.14
CA THR A 470 15.65 -2.43 -0.93
C THR A 470 15.57 -3.70 -1.76
N GLY A 471 16.55 -4.61 -1.68
CA GLY A 471 16.44 -5.97 -2.20
C GLY A 471 17.40 -6.98 -1.57
N LYS A 472 16.88 -8.13 -1.14
CA LYS A 472 17.65 -9.31 -0.76
C LYS A 472 17.09 -10.51 -1.50
N GLY A 473 17.97 -11.33 -2.09
CA GLY A 473 17.59 -12.53 -2.82
C GLY A 473 18.40 -13.76 -2.45
N LEU A 474 17.79 -14.93 -2.65
CA LEU A 474 18.39 -16.24 -2.59
C LEU A 474 17.70 -17.16 -3.61
N ALA A 475 18.43 -17.61 -4.63
CA ALA A 475 17.87 -18.47 -5.66
C ALA A 475 18.86 -19.57 -6.08
N GLY A 476 18.37 -20.79 -6.30
CA GLY A 476 19.21 -21.93 -6.64
C GLY A 476 18.50 -23.28 -6.48
N TYR A 477 19.24 -24.28 -6.04
CA TYR A 477 18.83 -25.68 -5.99
C TYR A 477 18.84 -26.24 -4.56
N ILE A 478 17.95 -27.20 -4.30
CA ILE A 478 17.84 -27.90 -3.03
C ILE A 478 17.74 -29.40 -3.30
N GLN A 479 18.58 -30.18 -2.62
CA GLN A 479 18.36 -31.61 -2.44
C GLN A 479 17.70 -31.84 -1.08
N THR A 480 16.46 -32.32 -1.08
CA THR A 480 15.70 -32.55 0.16
C THR A 480 16.21 -33.77 0.93
N ALA A 481 15.82 -33.90 2.19
CA ALA A 481 16.10 -35.08 3.02
C ALA A 481 15.53 -36.38 2.42
N SER A 482 14.47 -36.29 1.62
CA SER A 482 13.89 -37.42 0.87
C SER A 482 14.58 -37.71 -0.46
N GLY A 483 15.56 -36.88 -0.87
CA GLY A 483 16.30 -36.99 -2.12
C GLY A 483 15.66 -36.29 -3.32
N GLN A 484 14.56 -35.55 -3.13
CA GLN A 484 13.90 -34.77 -4.17
C GLN A 484 14.77 -33.57 -4.57
N GLN A 485 14.80 -33.24 -5.86
CA GLN A 485 15.52 -32.10 -6.42
C GLN A 485 14.56 -30.94 -6.70
N LEU A 486 14.86 -29.78 -6.12
CA LEU A 486 14.07 -28.56 -6.24
C LEU A 486 14.90 -27.42 -6.82
N THR A 487 14.24 -26.54 -7.57
CA THR A 487 14.68 -25.16 -7.79
C THR A 487 13.85 -24.22 -6.93
N PHE A 488 14.44 -23.13 -6.46
CA PHE A 488 13.72 -22.10 -5.73
C PHE A 488 14.28 -20.71 -6.00
N ALA A 489 13.43 -19.71 -5.81
CA ALA A 489 13.80 -18.30 -5.75
C ALA A 489 13.04 -17.64 -4.61
N ALA A 490 13.74 -16.99 -3.70
CA ALA A 490 13.17 -16.28 -2.57
C ALA A 490 13.78 -14.88 -2.48
N TYR A 491 12.91 -13.87 -2.47
CA TYR A 491 13.24 -12.45 -2.40
C TYR A 491 12.51 -11.80 -1.23
N VAL A 492 13.17 -10.83 -0.60
CA VAL A 492 12.56 -9.91 0.35
C VAL A 492 13.04 -8.49 0.06
N ASN A 493 12.10 -7.56 -0.09
CA ASN A 493 12.34 -6.14 -0.36
C ASN A 493 11.82 -5.30 0.80
N MET A 494 12.44 -4.13 1.02
CA MET A 494 12.06 -3.16 2.04
C MET A 494 12.23 -3.69 3.47
N VAL A 495 13.47 -4.08 3.82
CA VAL A 495 13.83 -4.51 5.19
C VAL A 495 14.70 -3.44 5.83
N ALA A 496 14.30 -2.94 7.01
CA ALA A 496 15.15 -2.04 7.78
C ALA A 496 16.24 -2.84 8.50
N ALA A 497 17.49 -2.37 8.42
CA ALA A 497 18.63 -2.96 9.11
C ALA A 497 19.43 -1.88 9.87
N PRO A 498 19.82 -2.11 11.14
CA PRO A 498 20.67 -1.19 11.89
C PRO A 498 22.03 -0.98 11.20
N MET A 499 22.50 0.28 11.15
CA MET A 499 23.81 0.62 10.58
C MET A 499 24.99 0.33 11.51
N ASP A 500 24.75 0.20 12.81
CA ASP A 500 25.78 -0.01 13.83
C ASP A 500 26.24 -1.47 13.94
N ASP A 501 25.52 -2.42 13.34
CA ASP A 501 25.93 -3.82 13.17
C ASP A 501 26.23 -4.11 11.69
N PRO A 502 27.52 -4.27 11.29
CA PRO A 502 27.91 -4.55 9.91
C PRO A 502 27.42 -5.91 9.39
N GLU A 503 26.94 -6.80 10.27
CA GLU A 503 26.34 -8.08 9.88
C GLU A 503 24.81 -8.06 9.90
N ALA A 504 24.15 -6.92 10.21
CA ALA A 504 22.70 -6.83 10.39
C ALA A 504 21.90 -7.35 9.19
N VAL A 505 22.27 -6.92 7.98
CA VAL A 505 21.60 -7.33 6.74
C VAL A 505 21.66 -8.85 6.55
N GLN A 506 22.80 -9.45 6.90
CA GLN A 506 23.00 -10.89 6.82
C GLN A 506 22.25 -11.63 7.93
N LYS A 507 22.27 -11.12 9.17
CA LYS A 507 21.58 -11.73 10.34
C LYS A 507 20.06 -11.64 10.28
N ILE A 508 19.52 -10.64 9.60
CA ILE A 508 18.08 -10.39 9.50
C ILE A 508 17.55 -10.99 8.19
N ALA A 509 17.77 -10.30 7.06
CA ALA A 509 17.22 -10.71 5.78
C ALA A 509 17.91 -11.97 5.22
N GLY A 510 19.23 -12.06 5.39
CA GLY A 510 20.00 -13.21 4.91
C GLY A 510 19.67 -14.52 5.63
N GLU A 511 19.58 -14.52 6.96
CA GLU A 511 19.13 -15.68 7.74
C GLU A 511 17.69 -16.05 7.40
N ALA A 512 16.77 -15.09 7.30
CA ALA A 512 15.38 -15.39 6.95
C ALA A 512 15.24 -16.09 5.59
N LEU A 513 15.95 -15.64 4.55
CA LEU A 513 15.94 -16.34 3.26
C LEU A 513 16.60 -17.72 3.34
N GLY A 514 17.66 -17.86 4.15
CA GLY A 514 18.27 -19.16 4.43
C GLY A 514 17.32 -20.13 5.14
N GLU A 515 16.54 -19.64 6.10
CA GLU A 515 15.52 -20.41 6.81
C GLU A 515 14.37 -20.81 5.89
N ILE A 516 13.97 -19.93 4.96
CA ILE A 516 12.97 -20.24 3.93
C ILE A 516 13.48 -21.39 3.05
N ALA A 517 14.73 -21.33 2.59
CA ALA A 517 15.33 -22.44 1.83
C ALA A 517 15.41 -23.73 2.67
N ALA A 518 15.83 -23.61 3.94
CA ALA A 518 15.93 -24.75 4.85
C ALA A 518 14.55 -25.37 5.19
N ALA A 519 13.48 -24.58 5.17
CA ALA A 519 12.14 -25.05 5.46
C ALA A 519 11.66 -26.14 4.48
N ALA A 520 12.14 -26.10 3.22
CA ALA A 520 11.82 -27.09 2.19
C ALA A 520 12.65 -28.38 2.28
N TYR A 521 13.73 -28.39 3.07
CA TYR A 521 14.67 -29.52 3.11
C TYR A 521 14.02 -30.81 3.63
N ASP A 522 13.28 -30.75 4.73
CA ASP A 522 12.65 -31.93 5.37
C ASP A 522 11.12 -31.79 5.51
N ALA A 523 10.52 -30.83 4.79
CA ALA A 523 9.06 -30.72 4.74
C ALA A 523 8.44 -31.92 4.00
N PRO A 524 7.22 -32.35 4.36
CA PRO A 524 6.45 -33.27 3.54
C PRO A 524 6.04 -32.54 2.25
N LEU A 525 6.69 -32.87 1.13
CA LEU A 525 6.45 -32.27 -0.18
C LEU A 525 5.56 -33.18 -1.02
N SER A 526 4.23 -33.13 -0.80
CA SER A 526 3.29 -33.81 -1.71
C SER A 526 2.86 -32.87 -2.84
N SER A 527 2.58 -33.38 -4.04
CA SER A 527 2.03 -32.54 -5.12
C SER A 527 0.59 -32.08 -4.86
N ALA A 528 -0.03 -32.54 -3.77
CA ALA A 528 -1.31 -32.04 -3.27
C ALA A 528 -1.12 -30.83 -2.33
N ASP A 529 0.10 -30.59 -1.86
CA ASP A 529 0.50 -29.44 -1.02
C ASP A 529 1.08 -28.27 -1.83
N ALA A 530 0.90 -28.28 -3.17
CA ALA A 530 0.88 -27.06 -3.97
C ALA A 530 -0.35 -26.21 -3.60
N SER A 531 -0.55 -26.01 -2.30
CA SER A 531 -1.24 -24.86 -1.78
C SER A 531 -0.53 -23.67 -2.36
N VAL A 532 -1.23 -22.97 -3.24
CA VAL A 532 -1.19 -21.52 -3.19
C VAL A 532 -1.42 -21.21 -1.72
N VAL A 533 -0.37 -20.93 -0.96
CA VAL A 533 -0.52 -20.37 0.37
C VAL A 533 -0.87 -18.92 0.17
N SER A 534 -2.04 -18.71 -0.43
CA SER A 534 -2.91 -17.73 0.16
C SER A 534 -3.08 -18.25 1.58
N THR A 535 -2.54 -17.55 2.57
CA THR A 535 -3.21 -17.52 3.88
C THR A 535 -4.70 -17.50 3.56
N PRO A 536 -5.48 -18.53 3.98
CA PRO A 536 -6.86 -18.64 3.56
C PRO A 536 -7.47 -17.27 3.78
N TYR A 537 -8.11 -16.74 2.73
CA TYR A 537 -8.82 -15.48 2.87
C TYR A 537 -9.77 -15.60 4.06
N ASP A 538 -10.06 -14.51 4.77
CA ASP A 538 -10.97 -14.61 5.90
C ASP A 538 -12.34 -15.05 5.42
N VAL A 539 -12.75 -14.52 4.25
CA VAL A 539 -13.97 -14.92 3.56
C VAL A 539 -13.72 -15.01 2.05
N LEU A 540 -14.30 -16.02 1.42
CA LEU A 540 -14.40 -16.14 -0.04
C LEU A 540 -15.87 -16.27 -0.42
N ILE A 541 -16.40 -15.28 -1.13
CA ILE A 541 -17.75 -15.28 -1.68
C ILE A 541 -17.66 -15.79 -3.11
N ARG A 542 -18.36 -16.87 -3.47
CA ARG A 542 -18.23 -17.55 -4.76
C ARG A 542 -19.47 -17.43 -5.64
N ASN A 543 -19.27 -17.55 -6.95
CA ASN A 543 -20.33 -17.77 -7.95
C ASN A 543 -21.43 -16.68 -8.03
N GLY A 544 -21.14 -15.47 -7.56
CA GLY A 544 -22.12 -14.40 -7.52
C GLY A 544 -22.22 -13.61 -8.82
N ARG A 545 -23.33 -12.88 -8.95
CA ARG A 545 -23.50 -11.77 -9.90
C ARG A 545 -22.91 -10.51 -9.26
N ILE A 546 -21.69 -10.15 -9.61
CA ILE A 546 -20.98 -8.99 -9.07
C ILE A 546 -21.48 -7.73 -9.77
N ILE A 547 -22.10 -6.82 -9.01
CA ILE A 547 -22.41 -5.45 -9.40
C ILE A 547 -21.52 -4.54 -8.57
N ASP A 548 -20.46 -4.02 -9.18
CA ASP A 548 -19.37 -3.34 -8.47
C ASP A 548 -19.71 -1.97 -7.87
N GLY A 549 -20.92 -1.44 -8.14
CA GLY A 549 -21.37 -0.12 -7.71
C GLY A 549 -21.04 1.02 -8.67
N SER A 550 -20.28 0.79 -9.74
CA SER A 550 -19.90 1.82 -10.71
C SER A 550 -21.02 2.20 -11.70
N GLY A 551 -22.06 1.36 -11.79
CA GLY A 551 -23.13 1.47 -12.79
C GLY A 551 -22.86 0.68 -14.08
N ASN A 552 -21.72 -0.02 -14.17
CA ASN A 552 -21.42 -0.95 -15.26
C ASN A 552 -22.28 -2.22 -15.19
N PRO A 553 -22.53 -2.91 -16.32
CA PRO A 553 -23.15 -4.23 -16.32
C PRO A 553 -22.41 -5.22 -15.40
N TRP A 554 -23.18 -6.12 -14.79
CA TRP A 554 -22.65 -7.12 -13.87
C TRP A 554 -21.71 -8.14 -14.53
N VAL A 555 -20.85 -8.75 -13.71
CA VAL A 555 -19.97 -9.87 -14.11
C VAL A 555 -20.13 -11.06 -13.16
N SER A 556 -19.94 -12.27 -13.65
CA SER A 556 -19.91 -13.46 -12.79
C SER A 556 -18.52 -13.63 -12.19
N GLY A 557 -18.45 -13.88 -10.88
CA GLY A 557 -17.18 -14.15 -10.22
C GLY A 557 -17.28 -14.34 -8.71
N ASP A 558 -16.11 -14.29 -8.11
CA ASP A 558 -15.83 -14.49 -6.70
C ASP A 558 -15.18 -13.23 -6.11
N ILE A 559 -15.31 -13.04 -4.80
CA ILE A 559 -14.67 -11.97 -4.03
C ILE A 559 -13.95 -12.58 -2.83
N ALA A 560 -12.68 -12.24 -2.68
CA ALA A 560 -11.87 -12.61 -1.53
C ALA A 560 -11.69 -11.43 -0.57
N ILE A 561 -11.90 -11.67 0.72
CA ILE A 561 -11.79 -10.69 1.80
C ILE A 561 -10.62 -11.10 2.73
N ARG A 562 -9.80 -10.14 3.12
CA ARG A 562 -8.79 -10.31 4.17
C ARG A 562 -8.75 -9.09 5.08
N GLY A 563 -8.82 -9.32 6.38
CA GLY A 563 -9.00 -8.30 7.40
C GLY A 563 -10.25 -7.48 7.10
N ASP A 564 -10.07 -6.19 6.87
CA ASP A 564 -11.15 -5.26 6.53
C ASP A 564 -11.26 -4.95 5.04
N ARG A 565 -10.47 -5.60 4.17
CA ARG A 565 -10.36 -5.26 2.74
C ARG A 565 -10.79 -6.37 1.80
N ILE A 566 -11.25 -5.94 0.64
CA ILE A 566 -11.34 -6.77 -0.56
C ILE A 566 -9.93 -6.91 -1.14
N VAL A 567 -9.47 -8.14 -1.34
CA VAL A 567 -8.08 -8.42 -1.77
C VAL A 567 -8.00 -9.12 -3.12
N ALA A 568 -9.10 -9.68 -3.63
CA ALA A 568 -9.18 -10.16 -5.00
C ALA A 568 -10.63 -10.17 -5.49
N ILE A 569 -10.84 -9.85 -6.77
CA ILE A 569 -12.14 -9.99 -7.45
C ILE A 569 -11.92 -10.69 -8.80
N GLY A 570 -12.71 -11.72 -9.10
CA GLY A 570 -12.66 -12.38 -10.41
C GLY A 570 -12.99 -13.86 -10.31
N ARG A 571 -12.45 -14.68 -11.22
CA ARG A 571 -12.54 -16.14 -11.07
C ARG A 571 -11.41 -16.61 -10.16
N LEU A 572 -11.76 -17.17 -9.00
CA LEU A 572 -10.80 -17.56 -7.96
C LEU A 572 -10.85 -19.09 -7.70
N PRO A 573 -10.63 -19.95 -8.72
CA PRO A 573 -10.85 -21.40 -8.62
C PRO A 573 -9.92 -22.09 -7.61
N GLN A 574 -8.75 -21.51 -7.36
CA GLN A 574 -7.73 -22.04 -6.44
C GLN A 574 -7.71 -21.30 -5.09
N ALA A 575 -8.62 -20.34 -4.86
CA ALA A 575 -8.66 -19.60 -3.60
C ALA A 575 -9.30 -20.44 -2.48
N SER A 576 -8.65 -20.49 -1.32
CA SER A 576 -9.21 -21.04 -0.08
C SER A 576 -9.52 -19.92 0.92
N ALA A 577 -10.49 -20.13 1.79
CA ALA A 577 -10.85 -19.19 2.85
C ALA A 577 -11.31 -19.89 4.12
N ASN A 578 -11.19 -19.20 5.26
CA ASN A 578 -11.71 -19.65 6.55
C ASN A 578 -13.24 -19.83 6.49
N ARG A 579 -13.91 -18.96 5.73
CA ARG A 579 -15.33 -19.06 5.41
C ARG A 579 -15.56 -18.97 3.92
N VAL A 580 -16.34 -19.89 3.36
CA VAL A 580 -16.79 -19.84 1.96
C VAL A 580 -18.29 -19.62 1.93
N ILE A 581 -18.73 -18.61 1.18
CA ILE A 581 -20.15 -18.33 0.92
C ILE A 581 -20.43 -18.63 -0.55
N ASP A 582 -21.42 -19.47 -0.82
CA ASP A 582 -21.91 -19.68 -2.18
C ASP A 582 -23.01 -18.65 -2.49
N ALA A 583 -22.70 -17.71 -3.37
CA ALA A 583 -23.60 -16.67 -3.84
C ALA A 583 -24.24 -17.02 -5.19
N SER A 584 -24.32 -18.30 -5.54
CA SER A 584 -25.00 -18.78 -6.75
C SER A 584 -26.43 -18.25 -6.83
N GLY A 585 -26.75 -17.54 -7.93
CA GLY A 585 -28.06 -16.91 -8.13
C GLY A 585 -28.30 -15.61 -7.35
N LEU A 586 -27.33 -15.20 -6.53
CA LEU A 586 -27.38 -13.96 -5.74
C LEU A 586 -26.56 -12.86 -6.40
N VAL A 587 -26.89 -11.61 -6.07
CA VAL A 587 -26.10 -10.42 -6.39
C VAL A 587 -25.13 -10.15 -5.26
N ILE A 588 -23.88 -9.82 -5.60
CA ILE A 588 -22.87 -9.28 -4.70
C ILE A 588 -22.68 -7.81 -5.06
N SER A 589 -22.97 -6.89 -4.15
CA SER A 589 -22.80 -5.45 -4.32
C SER A 589 -21.95 -4.85 -3.20
N PRO A 590 -21.45 -3.60 -3.33
CA PRO A 590 -21.01 -2.87 -2.16
C PRO A 590 -22.16 -2.75 -1.16
N GLY A 591 -21.81 -2.60 0.11
CA GLY A 591 -22.76 -2.34 1.19
C GLY A 591 -23.51 -1.03 0.95
N PHE A 592 -24.80 -1.02 1.28
CA PHE A 592 -25.64 0.14 1.00
C PHE A 592 -25.32 1.28 1.98
N ILE A 593 -25.34 2.49 1.45
CA ILE A 593 -25.08 3.72 2.19
C ILE A 593 -26.42 4.45 2.32
N ASP A 594 -26.89 4.55 3.56
CA ASP A 594 -28.02 5.40 3.91
C ASP A 594 -27.55 6.85 3.93
N MET A 595 -27.90 7.59 2.87
CA MET A 595 -27.45 8.97 2.66
C MET A 595 -28.01 9.94 3.70
N LEU A 596 -29.13 9.58 4.34
CA LEU A 596 -29.76 10.39 5.36
C LEU A 596 -30.49 9.50 6.36
N GLY A 597 -29.87 9.28 7.50
CA GLY A 597 -30.41 8.58 8.65
C GLY A 597 -30.39 9.43 9.93
N GLN A 598 -30.79 8.84 11.06
CA GLN A 598 -31.02 9.55 12.34
C GLN A 598 -30.59 8.70 13.55
N SER A 599 -29.58 7.84 13.39
CA SER A 599 -29.28 6.77 14.35
C SER A 599 -28.23 7.11 15.41
N GLU A 600 -27.75 8.35 15.51
CA GLU A 600 -26.62 8.71 16.40
C GLU A 600 -26.85 8.31 17.86
N LEU A 601 -28.00 8.69 18.41
CA LEU A 601 -28.36 8.33 19.79
C LEU A 601 -28.87 6.89 19.89
N ALA A 602 -29.61 6.43 18.87
CA ALA A 602 -30.18 5.08 18.84
C ALA A 602 -29.11 4.00 18.97
N LEU A 603 -27.98 4.14 18.28
CA LEU A 603 -26.87 3.19 18.35
C LEU A 603 -26.17 3.15 19.72
N LEU A 604 -26.33 4.17 20.57
CA LEU A 604 -25.87 4.14 21.97
C LEU A 604 -26.86 3.47 22.91
N ILE A 605 -28.14 3.42 22.54
CA ILE A 605 -29.23 2.78 23.30
C ILE A 605 -29.30 1.29 22.96
N ASP A 606 -29.28 0.96 21.67
CA ASP A 606 -29.30 -0.40 21.14
C ASP A 606 -28.51 -0.48 19.83
N ASN A 607 -27.39 -1.18 19.87
CA ASN A 607 -26.47 -1.33 18.74
C ASN A 607 -26.63 -2.65 17.97
N ARG A 608 -27.82 -3.24 17.96
CA ARG A 608 -28.10 -4.39 17.08
C ARG A 608 -28.29 -3.99 15.62
N SER A 609 -28.71 -2.75 15.39
CA SER A 609 -29.03 -2.14 14.10
C SER A 609 -29.81 -3.03 13.11
N LEU A 610 -30.80 -3.76 13.60
CA LEU A 610 -31.53 -4.74 12.81
C LEU A 610 -32.35 -4.11 11.67
N SER A 611 -32.98 -2.95 11.90
CA SER A 611 -33.77 -2.29 10.84
C SER A 611 -32.90 -1.87 9.66
N LYS A 612 -31.66 -1.43 9.92
CA LYS A 612 -30.70 -1.04 8.89
C LYS A 612 -30.03 -2.25 8.21
N LEU A 613 -29.47 -3.17 8.99
CA LEU A 613 -28.75 -4.33 8.47
C LEU A 613 -29.64 -5.25 7.62
N SER A 614 -30.91 -5.44 8.01
CA SER A 614 -31.86 -6.26 7.23
C SER A 614 -32.17 -5.69 5.84
N GLN A 615 -31.81 -4.43 5.59
CA GLN A 615 -31.95 -3.78 4.29
C GLN A 615 -30.66 -3.82 3.46
N GLY A 616 -29.53 -4.28 4.02
CA GLY A 616 -28.21 -4.23 3.36
C GLY A 616 -27.38 -2.98 3.67
N ILE A 617 -27.79 -2.18 4.66
CA ILE A 617 -27.08 -0.94 5.00
C ILE A 617 -25.83 -1.27 5.80
N THR A 618 -24.69 -0.72 5.37
CA THR A 618 -23.38 -0.85 6.04
C THR A 618 -22.84 0.48 6.55
N THR A 619 -23.38 1.59 6.04
CA THR A 619 -22.93 2.95 6.35
C THR A 619 -24.14 3.87 6.42
N GLU A 620 -24.14 4.76 7.41
CA GLU A 620 -25.19 5.76 7.59
C GLU A 620 -24.59 7.15 7.76
N ILE A 621 -25.18 8.12 7.06
CA ILE A 621 -24.85 9.54 7.17
C ILE A 621 -26.00 10.24 7.87
N THR A 622 -25.68 11.05 8.87
CA THR A 622 -26.69 11.65 9.75
C THR A 622 -26.50 13.15 9.97
N GLY A 623 -27.29 13.76 10.85
CA GLY A 623 -27.23 15.17 11.20
C GLY A 623 -28.08 16.01 10.26
N GLU A 624 -29.40 15.95 10.38
CA GLU A 624 -30.35 16.72 9.56
C GLU A 624 -30.73 18.04 10.26
N GLY A 625 -29.84 19.04 10.26
CA GLY A 625 -30.09 20.34 10.87
C GLY A 625 -29.93 20.40 12.39
N ALA A 626 -30.31 19.35 13.12
CA ALA A 626 -29.81 19.05 14.47
C ALA A 626 -28.66 18.02 14.38
N SER A 627 -27.83 17.92 15.42
CA SER A 627 -26.71 16.97 15.44
C SER A 627 -26.35 16.55 16.86
N VAL A 628 -25.69 15.41 17.00
CA VAL A 628 -25.34 14.83 18.31
C VAL A 628 -24.35 15.67 19.13
N ALA A 629 -23.65 16.60 18.48
CA ALA A 629 -22.77 17.59 19.09
C ALA A 629 -22.77 18.89 18.26
N PRO A 630 -22.39 20.06 18.85
CA PRO A 630 -21.95 20.25 20.22
C PRO A 630 -23.08 20.14 21.25
N GLN A 631 -22.75 19.75 22.48
CA GLN A 631 -23.68 19.70 23.61
C GLN A 631 -23.30 20.68 24.72
N ASN A 632 -24.29 21.42 25.23
CA ASN A 632 -24.19 22.25 26.41
C ASN A 632 -25.55 22.32 27.14
N ALA A 633 -25.67 23.15 28.17
CA ALA A 633 -26.91 23.25 28.95
C ALA A 633 -28.14 23.67 28.11
N LEU A 634 -27.97 24.46 27.05
CA LEU A 634 -29.08 24.90 26.19
C LEU A 634 -29.54 23.78 25.27
N THR A 635 -28.61 23.07 24.63
CA THR A 635 -28.95 21.99 23.69
C THR A 635 -29.48 20.76 24.43
N LEU A 636 -28.91 20.42 25.60
CA LEU A 636 -29.37 19.31 26.42
C LEU A 636 -30.80 19.52 26.94
N ALA A 637 -31.17 20.77 27.27
CA ALA A 637 -32.52 21.08 27.73
C ALA A 637 -33.60 20.68 26.72
N GLN A 638 -33.29 20.72 25.41
CA GLN A 638 -34.26 20.37 24.35
C GLN A 638 -34.48 18.86 24.23
N ILE A 639 -33.42 18.06 24.43
CA ILE A 639 -33.49 16.60 24.24
C ILE A 639 -33.65 15.83 25.55
N GLN A 640 -33.63 16.51 26.72
CA GLN A 640 -33.62 15.88 28.04
C GLN A 640 -34.76 14.87 28.25
N ALA A 641 -35.97 15.19 27.78
CA ALA A 641 -37.11 14.30 27.96
C ALA A 641 -36.94 12.96 27.21
N GLY A 642 -36.32 12.98 26.03
CA GLY A 642 -35.95 11.77 25.29
C GLY A 642 -34.80 11.02 25.94
N LEU A 643 -33.78 11.74 26.43
CA LEU A 643 -32.68 11.13 27.18
C LEU A 643 -33.16 10.39 28.43
N ASP A 644 -34.09 10.99 29.18
CA ASP A 644 -34.70 10.41 30.37
C ASP A 644 -35.50 9.14 30.04
N GLN A 645 -36.27 9.16 28.93
CA GLN A 645 -37.03 8.01 28.44
C GLN A 645 -36.13 6.81 28.15
N TYR A 646 -34.99 7.03 27.51
CA TYR A 646 -34.06 5.96 27.13
C TYR A 646 -32.97 5.69 28.18
N HIS A 647 -32.99 6.41 29.30
CA HIS A 647 -31.96 6.37 30.33
C HIS A 647 -30.53 6.58 29.78
N LEU A 648 -30.41 7.41 28.74
CA LEU A 648 -29.14 7.72 28.10
C LEU A 648 -28.51 8.95 28.75
N ALA A 649 -27.36 8.77 29.38
CA ALA A 649 -26.55 9.88 29.87
C ALA A 649 -25.67 10.43 28.73
N VAL A 650 -25.77 11.74 28.47
CA VAL A 650 -24.87 12.45 27.57
C VAL A 650 -23.62 12.84 28.36
N ASP A 651 -22.52 12.12 28.14
CA ASP A 651 -21.22 12.33 28.76
C ASP A 651 -20.18 12.97 27.81
N TRP A 652 -20.67 13.61 26.73
CA TRP A 652 -19.87 14.33 25.74
C TRP A 652 -20.37 15.76 25.54
N SER A 653 -19.48 16.66 25.13
CA SER A 653 -19.79 18.04 24.70
C SER A 653 -19.40 18.29 23.25
N THR A 654 -18.42 17.56 22.73
CA THR A 654 -17.87 17.73 21.37
C THR A 654 -18.14 16.53 20.47
N LEU A 655 -17.96 16.70 19.16
CA LEU A 655 -18.15 15.61 18.21
C LEU A 655 -17.08 14.52 18.38
N THR A 656 -15.84 14.91 18.68
CA THR A 656 -14.75 13.97 19.01
C THR A 656 -15.11 13.08 20.21
N GLU A 657 -15.67 13.68 21.28
CA GLU A 657 -16.07 12.92 22.47
C GLU A 657 -17.25 11.98 22.18
N TYR A 658 -18.23 12.40 21.36
CA TYR A 658 -19.29 11.52 20.90
C TYR A 658 -18.73 10.34 20.08
N PHE A 659 -17.85 10.60 19.11
CA PHE A 659 -17.25 9.53 18.31
C PHE A 659 -16.46 8.55 19.18
N ALA A 660 -15.66 9.04 20.13
CA ALA A 660 -14.98 8.19 21.10
C ALA A 660 -15.97 7.37 21.95
N ARG A 661 -17.11 7.96 22.32
CA ARG A 661 -18.17 7.28 23.08
C ARG A 661 -18.83 6.16 22.27
N LEU A 662 -19.08 6.39 20.98
CA LEU A 662 -19.65 5.42 20.05
C LEU A 662 -18.67 4.28 19.75
N GLU A 663 -17.40 4.59 19.45
CA GLU A 663 -16.35 3.61 19.23
C GLU A 663 -16.18 2.69 20.45
N LYS A 664 -16.22 3.25 21.66
CA LYS A 664 -16.17 2.48 22.90
C LYS A 664 -17.38 1.57 23.08
N ALA A 665 -18.58 2.00 22.65
CA ALA A 665 -19.78 1.18 22.70
C ALA A 665 -19.78 0.07 21.63
N GLY A 666 -19.10 0.31 20.52
CA GLY A 666 -19.15 -0.47 19.30
C GLY A 666 -20.46 -0.24 18.52
N THR A 667 -20.36 -0.22 17.20
CA THR A 667 -21.50 -0.08 16.28
C THR A 667 -21.39 -1.12 15.15
N PRO A 668 -22.50 -1.71 14.68
CA PRO A 668 -22.49 -2.60 13.51
C PRO A 668 -22.41 -1.83 12.20
N LEU A 669 -22.68 -0.51 12.20
CA LEU A 669 -22.65 0.35 11.01
C LEU A 669 -21.49 1.32 11.05
N ASN A 670 -20.94 1.65 9.89
CA ASN A 670 -20.14 2.86 9.77
C ASN A 670 -21.02 4.10 9.92
N ILE A 671 -20.57 5.12 10.65
CA ILE A 671 -21.36 6.34 10.86
C ILE A 671 -20.54 7.59 10.51
N GLY A 672 -21.13 8.50 9.74
CA GLY A 672 -20.64 9.87 9.53
C GLY A 672 -21.76 10.86 9.84
N THR A 673 -21.43 12.09 10.20
CA THR A 673 -22.46 13.09 10.55
C THR A 673 -22.10 14.49 10.08
N TYR A 674 -23.12 15.28 9.76
CA TYR A 674 -23.04 16.72 9.59
C TYR A 674 -23.15 17.44 10.94
N VAL A 675 -22.61 18.64 11.04
CA VAL A 675 -22.97 19.54 12.14
C VAL A 675 -24.22 20.33 11.77
N GLY A 676 -25.24 20.26 12.61
CA GLY A 676 -26.53 20.88 12.36
C GLY A 676 -26.51 22.38 12.67
N ALA A 677 -26.98 23.22 11.74
CA ALA A 677 -27.07 24.66 11.97
C ALA A 677 -28.07 25.03 13.09
N ALA A 678 -29.14 24.25 13.27
CA ALA A 678 -30.07 24.45 14.38
C ALA A 678 -29.38 24.11 15.71
N GLN A 679 -28.62 23.01 15.78
CA GLN A 679 -27.80 22.65 16.94
C GLN A 679 -26.84 23.78 17.34
N ILE A 680 -26.14 24.37 16.36
CA ILE A 680 -25.20 25.47 16.56
C ILE A 680 -25.91 26.73 17.08
N ARG A 681 -27.10 27.01 16.53
CA ARG A 681 -27.93 28.13 16.93
C ARG A 681 -28.45 27.96 18.36
N GLU A 682 -28.95 26.78 18.72
CA GLU A 682 -29.40 26.44 20.06
C GLU A 682 -28.27 26.59 21.09
N ALA A 683 -27.06 26.10 20.76
CA ALA A 683 -25.90 26.18 21.63
C ALA A 683 -25.49 27.62 21.99
N VAL A 684 -25.88 28.62 21.19
CA VAL A 684 -25.48 30.03 21.38
C VAL A 684 -26.65 30.95 21.77
N LEU A 685 -27.82 30.77 21.16
CA LEU A 685 -28.98 31.65 21.30
C LEU A 685 -30.17 30.98 22.02
N GLY A 686 -30.23 29.64 22.04
CA GLY A 686 -31.46 28.89 22.33
C GLY A 686 -32.51 29.04 21.21
N ASP A 687 -33.79 28.79 21.53
CA ASP A 687 -34.89 28.69 20.55
C ASP A 687 -35.57 30.01 20.18
N VAL A 688 -34.85 31.13 20.30
CA VAL A 688 -35.44 32.46 20.10
C VAL A 688 -35.53 32.85 18.62
N ASP A 689 -36.67 33.42 18.23
CA ASP A 689 -36.89 33.96 16.88
C ASP A 689 -36.27 35.36 16.73
N ARG A 690 -34.95 35.42 16.56
CA ARG A 690 -34.21 36.64 16.22
C ARG A 690 -32.89 36.34 15.52
N ALA A 691 -32.38 37.25 14.70
CA ALA A 691 -31.03 37.08 14.16
C ALA A 691 -29.95 37.09 15.28
N PRO A 692 -28.83 36.37 15.11
CA PRO A 692 -27.68 36.51 15.99
C PRO A 692 -27.07 37.90 15.84
N ASN A 693 -26.62 38.46 16.97
CA ASN A 693 -25.75 39.62 16.94
C ASN A 693 -24.34 39.21 16.43
N PRO A 694 -23.45 40.17 16.12
CA PRO A 694 -22.12 39.85 15.58
C PRO A 694 -21.27 38.93 16.47
N GLU A 695 -21.35 39.03 17.79
CA GLU A 695 -20.60 38.18 18.73
C GLU A 695 -21.16 36.75 18.78
N GLU A 696 -22.48 36.62 18.75
CA GLU A 696 -23.17 35.33 18.67
C GLU A 696 -22.84 34.63 17.35
N LEU A 697 -22.91 35.33 16.22
CA LEU A 697 -22.54 34.77 14.92
C LEU A 697 -21.07 34.33 14.89
N ALA A 698 -20.16 35.08 15.51
CA ALA A 698 -18.76 34.68 15.64
C ALA A 698 -18.59 33.39 16.45
N LYS A 699 -19.35 33.20 17.53
CA LYS A 699 -19.36 31.95 18.32
C LYS A 699 -19.92 30.78 17.51
N MET A 700 -21.02 31.00 16.78
CA MET A 700 -21.60 29.97 15.91
C MET A 700 -20.61 29.51 14.83
N LYS A 701 -19.90 30.45 14.19
CA LYS A 701 -18.83 30.14 13.24
C LYS A 701 -17.69 29.36 13.92
N ALA A 702 -17.31 29.70 15.14
CA ALA A 702 -16.27 28.97 15.87
C ALA A 702 -16.68 27.51 16.15
N LEU A 703 -17.93 27.27 16.55
CA LEU A 703 -18.45 25.91 16.78
C LEU A 703 -18.52 25.09 15.48
N VAL A 704 -18.89 25.71 14.35
CA VAL A 704 -18.84 25.04 13.04
C VAL A 704 -17.40 24.67 12.69
N ALA A 705 -16.45 25.60 12.84
CA ALA A 705 -15.04 25.34 12.58
C ALA A 705 -14.50 24.19 13.46
N GLU A 706 -14.87 24.17 14.74
CA GLU A 706 -14.52 23.10 15.67
C GLU A 706 -15.11 21.77 15.20
N ALA A 707 -16.40 21.69 14.91
CA ALA A 707 -17.04 20.45 14.45
C ALA A 707 -16.42 19.92 13.14
N MET A 708 -16.08 20.80 12.19
CA MET A 708 -15.37 20.41 10.96
C MET A 708 -13.99 19.81 11.25
N GLN A 709 -13.23 20.39 12.19
CA GLN A 709 -11.94 19.85 12.62
C GLN A 709 -12.09 18.50 13.34
N GLN A 710 -13.21 18.28 14.03
CA GLN A 710 -13.56 17.04 14.72
C GLN A 710 -14.11 15.97 13.77
N GLY A 711 -14.30 16.30 12.49
CA GLY A 711 -14.68 15.37 11.43
C GLY A 711 -16.13 15.40 11.00
N ALA A 712 -16.86 16.50 11.24
CA ALA A 712 -18.14 16.72 10.56
C ALA A 712 -17.93 16.79 9.03
N PHE A 713 -18.89 16.25 8.27
CA PHE A 713 -18.85 16.25 6.80
C PHE A 713 -19.13 17.62 6.20
N GLY A 714 -19.81 18.46 6.94
CA GLY A 714 -20.25 19.76 6.51
C GLY A 714 -21.23 20.37 7.50
N VAL A 715 -21.95 21.39 7.04
CA VAL A 715 -23.07 21.99 7.77
C VAL A 715 -24.37 21.56 7.12
N SER A 716 -25.31 21.07 7.93
CA SER A 716 -26.66 20.74 7.48
C SER A 716 -27.70 21.68 8.08
N THR A 717 -28.87 21.74 7.45
CA THR A 717 -30.00 22.57 7.90
C THR A 717 -31.31 21.81 7.81
N ALA A 718 -32.25 22.15 8.69
CA ALA A 718 -33.67 21.79 8.58
C ALA A 718 -34.50 23.07 8.73
N LEU A 719 -34.65 23.80 7.63
CA LEU A 719 -35.16 25.18 7.62
C LEU A 719 -36.69 25.25 7.70
N ILE A 720 -37.38 24.12 7.51
CA ILE A 720 -38.82 24.02 7.70
C ILE A 720 -39.21 24.07 9.19
N TYR A 721 -38.32 23.66 10.11
CA TYR A 721 -38.61 23.52 11.55
C TYR A 721 -37.87 24.55 12.41
N PRO A 722 -38.50 25.06 13.48
CA PRO A 722 -37.80 25.78 14.54
C PRO A 722 -36.72 24.92 15.24
N PRO A 723 -35.60 25.51 15.70
CA PRO A 723 -35.23 26.92 15.53
C PRO A 723 -34.53 27.22 14.19
N GLY A 724 -34.29 26.22 13.34
CA GLY A 724 -33.69 26.40 12.01
C GLY A 724 -34.48 27.36 11.11
N HIS A 725 -35.81 27.36 11.24
CA HIS A 725 -36.72 28.25 10.52
C HIS A 725 -36.41 29.74 10.73
N TYR A 726 -35.92 30.11 11.92
CA TYR A 726 -35.63 31.50 12.28
C TYR A 726 -34.36 32.03 11.60
N ALA A 727 -33.46 31.14 11.17
CA ALA A 727 -32.20 31.51 10.55
C ALA A 727 -32.41 32.22 9.21
N LYS A 728 -31.71 33.35 9.02
CA LYS A 728 -31.72 34.10 7.77
C LYS A 728 -30.70 33.51 6.78
N THR A 729 -30.94 33.65 5.48
CA THR A 729 -30.03 33.11 4.45
C THR A 729 -28.59 33.60 4.63
N ASP A 730 -28.38 34.87 4.97
CA ASP A 730 -27.03 35.44 5.15
C ASP A 730 -26.32 34.86 6.40
N GLU A 731 -27.07 34.47 7.43
CA GLU A 731 -26.52 33.73 8.58
C GLU A 731 -26.00 32.36 8.12
N LEU A 732 -26.80 31.63 7.34
CA LEU A 732 -26.44 30.31 6.81
C LEU A 732 -25.24 30.37 5.85
N ILE A 733 -25.17 31.41 5.01
CA ILE A 733 -24.01 31.66 4.13
C ILE A 733 -22.74 31.81 4.95
N GLU A 734 -22.78 32.52 6.07
CA GLU A 734 -21.59 32.71 6.92
C GLU A 734 -21.15 31.42 7.63
N LEU A 735 -22.08 30.56 8.05
CA LEU A 735 -21.75 29.23 8.58
C LEU A 735 -21.18 28.31 7.49
N ALA A 736 -21.79 28.30 6.30
CA ALA A 736 -21.34 27.54 5.16
C ALA A 736 -19.95 27.98 4.68
N LYS A 737 -19.66 29.29 4.64
CA LYS A 737 -18.31 29.82 4.36
C LYS A 737 -17.28 29.33 5.37
N THR A 738 -17.65 29.17 6.63
CA THR A 738 -16.74 28.57 7.61
C THR A 738 -16.47 27.11 7.29
N ALA A 739 -17.51 26.30 7.00
CA ALA A 739 -17.31 24.90 6.62
C ALA A 739 -16.50 24.74 5.32
N SER A 740 -16.61 25.69 4.39
CA SER A 740 -15.82 25.75 3.15
C SER A 740 -14.31 25.75 3.38
N GLN A 741 -13.83 26.40 4.45
CA GLN A 741 -12.41 26.43 4.80
C GLN A 741 -11.83 25.03 5.11
N TYR A 742 -12.70 24.07 5.41
CA TYR A 742 -12.37 22.68 5.72
C TYR A 742 -12.82 21.71 4.61
N GLY A 743 -13.27 22.25 3.47
CA GLY A 743 -13.72 21.48 2.32
C GLY A 743 -15.04 20.74 2.54
N GLY A 744 -15.91 21.18 3.46
CA GLY A 744 -17.17 20.51 3.79
C GLY A 744 -18.23 20.51 2.68
N ILE A 745 -19.46 20.16 3.04
CA ILE A 745 -20.65 20.18 2.18
C ILE A 745 -21.74 21.02 2.87
N TYR A 746 -22.59 21.69 2.10
CA TYR A 746 -23.82 22.26 2.61
C TYR A 746 -24.99 21.33 2.30
N ALA A 747 -25.63 20.78 3.33
CA ALA A 747 -26.80 19.95 3.17
C ALA A 747 -28.07 20.63 3.71
N SER A 748 -29.23 20.37 3.11
CA SER A 748 -30.45 21.07 3.50
C SER A 748 -31.69 20.23 3.32
N HIS A 749 -32.39 20.00 4.43
CA HIS A 749 -33.85 20.00 4.43
C HIS A 749 -34.28 21.46 4.26
N MET A 750 -34.77 21.74 3.07
CA MET A 750 -35.04 23.09 2.58
C MET A 750 -36.14 23.80 3.38
N ARG A 751 -36.24 25.12 3.22
CA ARG A 751 -37.20 25.95 3.95
C ARG A 751 -38.65 25.64 3.62
N SER A 752 -38.90 25.19 2.40
CA SER A 752 -40.21 24.73 1.93
C SER A 752 -39.99 23.68 0.86
N GLU A 753 -40.85 22.68 0.88
CA GLU A 753 -40.94 21.62 -0.14
C GLU A 753 -42.29 21.70 -0.88
N GLY A 754 -43.10 22.70 -0.53
CA GLY A 754 -44.45 22.92 -1.02
C GLY A 754 -44.58 24.31 -1.63
N GLN A 755 -45.37 25.20 -1.02
CA GLN A 755 -45.79 26.46 -1.65
C GLN A 755 -44.63 27.35 -2.13
N SER A 756 -43.48 27.28 -1.47
CA SER A 756 -42.28 28.08 -1.77
C SER A 756 -41.08 27.22 -2.22
N GLU A 757 -41.32 26.02 -2.75
CA GLU A 757 -40.27 25.06 -3.18
C GLU A 757 -39.22 25.67 -4.13
N VAL A 758 -39.65 26.49 -5.08
CA VAL A 758 -38.76 27.15 -6.05
C VAL A 758 -37.79 28.10 -5.34
N ALA A 759 -38.31 28.93 -4.44
CA ALA A 759 -37.50 29.88 -3.69
C ALA A 759 -36.56 29.16 -2.71
N ALA A 760 -36.98 28.02 -2.17
CA ALA A 760 -36.16 27.22 -1.25
C ALA A 760 -35.00 26.53 -1.99
N VAL A 761 -35.23 26.00 -3.19
CA VAL A 761 -34.15 25.48 -4.05
C VAL A 761 -33.20 26.61 -4.44
N GLU A 762 -33.71 27.79 -4.84
CA GLU A 762 -32.86 28.95 -5.13
C GLU A 762 -32.02 29.39 -3.91
N GLU A 763 -32.58 29.33 -2.70
CA GLU A 763 -31.88 29.61 -1.45
C GLU A 763 -30.71 28.63 -1.23
N ALA A 764 -30.95 27.32 -1.33
CA ALA A 764 -29.91 26.31 -1.16
C ALA A 764 -28.79 26.48 -2.21
N LEU A 765 -29.17 26.74 -3.47
CA LEU A 765 -28.23 27.00 -4.55
C LEU A 765 -27.43 28.29 -4.32
N ARG A 766 -28.06 29.36 -3.81
CA ARG A 766 -27.38 30.61 -3.46
C ARG A 766 -26.35 30.38 -2.35
N ILE A 767 -26.72 29.67 -1.29
CA ILE A 767 -25.81 29.34 -0.18
C ILE A 767 -24.57 28.60 -0.72
N GLY A 768 -24.77 27.56 -1.53
CA GLY A 768 -23.66 26.82 -2.15
C GLY A 768 -22.75 27.69 -3.01
N ARG A 769 -23.31 28.59 -3.83
CA ARG A 769 -22.51 29.50 -4.68
C ARG A 769 -21.70 30.50 -3.85
N GLU A 770 -22.31 31.15 -2.87
CA GLU A 770 -21.64 32.19 -2.07
C GLU A 770 -20.64 31.63 -1.05
N ALA A 771 -20.85 30.38 -0.61
CA ALA A 771 -19.91 29.67 0.26
C ALA A 771 -18.86 28.84 -0.49
N HIS A 772 -19.00 28.69 -1.82
CA HIS A 772 -18.19 27.80 -2.63
C HIS A 772 -18.19 26.35 -2.13
N LEU A 773 -19.38 25.85 -1.76
CA LEU A 773 -19.58 24.49 -1.27
C LEU A 773 -20.46 23.67 -2.22
N PRO A 774 -20.24 22.35 -2.30
CA PRO A 774 -21.24 21.43 -2.83
C PRO A 774 -22.55 21.52 -2.03
N VAL A 775 -23.68 21.32 -2.70
CA VAL A 775 -25.04 21.37 -2.11
C VAL A 775 -25.73 20.01 -2.17
N GLU A 776 -26.15 19.46 -1.03
CA GLU A 776 -26.99 18.25 -0.96
C GLU A 776 -28.39 18.66 -0.51
N ILE A 777 -29.39 18.41 -1.35
CA ILE A 777 -30.79 18.64 -0.97
C ILE A 777 -31.29 17.33 -0.37
N PHE A 778 -31.55 17.37 0.94
CA PHE A 778 -32.05 16.21 1.65
C PHE A 778 -33.47 15.88 1.21
N HIS A 779 -33.75 14.58 1.10
CA HIS A 779 -35.06 13.96 0.82
C HIS A 779 -35.96 14.75 -0.14
N LEU A 780 -35.41 15.19 -1.27
CA LEU A 780 -36.05 16.04 -2.28
C LEU A 780 -37.47 15.57 -2.60
N LYS A 781 -38.45 16.47 -2.47
CA LYS A 781 -39.85 16.16 -2.76
C LYS A 781 -40.64 17.41 -3.12
N VAL A 782 -41.84 17.18 -3.63
CA VAL A 782 -42.87 18.18 -3.91
C VAL A 782 -44.09 17.82 -3.07
N ILE A 783 -44.54 18.72 -2.20
CA ILE A 783 -45.62 18.42 -1.25
C ILE A 783 -46.89 19.25 -1.46
N GLY A 784 -48.02 18.59 -1.25
CA GLY A 784 -49.36 19.16 -1.35
C GLY A 784 -49.98 19.05 -2.75
N ASN A 785 -51.23 18.60 -2.79
CA ASN A 785 -51.99 18.31 -4.02
C ASN A 785 -51.91 19.38 -5.13
N PRO A 786 -51.95 20.70 -4.82
CA PRO A 786 -51.89 21.73 -5.87
C PRO A 786 -50.58 21.77 -6.67
N ARG A 787 -49.50 21.18 -6.16
CA ARG A 787 -48.15 21.23 -6.76
C ARG A 787 -47.71 19.92 -7.39
N TRP A 788 -48.42 18.82 -7.13
CA TRP A 788 -48.15 17.52 -7.74
C TRP A 788 -48.00 17.63 -9.26
N GLY A 789 -46.92 17.05 -9.78
CA GLY A 789 -46.46 17.18 -11.16
C GLY A 789 -45.39 18.26 -11.38
N SER A 790 -44.95 18.98 -10.34
CA SER A 790 -43.92 20.03 -10.45
C SER A 790 -42.48 19.50 -10.32
N MET A 791 -42.25 18.23 -9.97
CA MET A 791 -40.89 17.68 -9.83
C MET A 791 -40.03 17.89 -11.10
N PRO A 792 -40.54 17.76 -12.34
CA PRO A 792 -39.76 18.09 -13.54
C PRO A 792 -39.20 19.52 -13.55
N LYS A 793 -39.93 20.49 -13.00
CA LYS A 793 -39.47 21.88 -12.89
C LYS A 793 -38.34 21.99 -11.88
N ILE A 794 -38.47 21.35 -10.71
CA ILE A 794 -37.44 21.36 -9.67
C ILE A 794 -36.16 20.66 -10.15
N VAL A 795 -36.30 19.50 -10.77
CA VAL A 795 -35.18 18.77 -11.41
C VAL A 795 -34.50 19.63 -12.48
N ALA A 796 -35.26 20.35 -13.32
CA ALA A 796 -34.69 21.22 -14.33
C ALA A 796 -33.88 22.37 -13.72
N MET A 797 -34.33 22.93 -12.60
CA MET A 797 -33.57 23.97 -11.87
C MET A 797 -32.25 23.44 -11.32
N ILE A 798 -32.27 22.27 -10.68
CA ILE A 798 -31.06 21.62 -10.15
C ILE A 798 -30.11 21.25 -11.29
N GLN A 799 -30.62 20.67 -12.38
CA GLN A 799 -29.83 20.31 -13.55
C GLN A 799 -29.20 21.55 -14.20
N ALA A 800 -29.92 22.66 -14.33
CA ALA A 800 -29.36 23.90 -14.86
C ALA A 800 -28.20 24.45 -14.00
N ALA A 801 -28.29 24.33 -12.67
CA ALA A 801 -27.20 24.70 -11.78
C ALA A 801 -25.97 23.78 -11.96
N ARG A 802 -26.21 22.46 -12.11
CA ARG A 802 -25.17 21.47 -12.41
C ARG A 802 -24.48 21.74 -13.76
N ASP A 803 -25.26 22.02 -14.80
CA ASP A 803 -24.75 22.34 -16.14
C ASP A 803 -23.95 23.65 -16.14
N ALA A 804 -24.27 24.59 -15.23
CA ALA A 804 -23.51 25.81 -15.00
C ALA A 804 -22.24 25.61 -14.15
N GLY A 805 -21.92 24.38 -13.74
CA GLY A 805 -20.72 24.02 -13.00
C GLY A 805 -20.86 24.04 -11.47
N GLN A 806 -22.06 24.22 -10.93
CA GLN A 806 -22.31 24.09 -9.49
C GLN A 806 -22.45 22.61 -9.09
N ASP A 807 -21.75 22.17 -8.04
CA ASP A 807 -21.88 20.80 -7.53
C ASP A 807 -23.11 20.65 -6.64
N VAL A 808 -24.22 20.15 -7.19
CA VAL A 808 -25.52 20.02 -6.50
C VAL A 808 -26.08 18.62 -6.66
N SER A 809 -26.46 17.96 -5.58
CA SER A 809 -27.03 16.61 -5.55
C SER A 809 -28.25 16.57 -4.61
N ALA A 810 -28.93 15.44 -4.56
CA ALA A 810 -30.05 15.22 -3.64
C ALA A 810 -30.20 13.74 -3.27
N ASP A 811 -30.91 13.45 -2.20
CA ASP A 811 -31.42 12.11 -1.87
C ASP A 811 -32.94 12.09 -1.84
N MET A 812 -33.53 10.89 -1.85
CA MET A 812 -34.97 10.66 -1.66
C MET A 812 -35.21 9.33 -0.94
N TYR A 813 -36.26 9.22 -0.14
CA TYR A 813 -36.80 7.92 0.27
C TYR A 813 -37.92 7.46 -0.68
N PRO A 814 -38.10 6.13 -0.90
CA PRO A 814 -39.03 5.59 -1.89
C PRO A 814 -40.50 5.49 -1.42
N TYR A 815 -41.01 6.55 -0.77
CA TYR A 815 -42.36 6.64 -0.23
C TYR A 815 -43.00 8.00 -0.51
N ILE A 816 -44.34 8.02 -0.58
CA ILE A 816 -45.13 9.24 -0.83
C ILE A 816 -45.53 9.99 0.46
N ALA A 817 -45.20 9.42 1.62
CA ALA A 817 -45.46 10.05 2.91
C ALA A 817 -44.15 10.44 3.59
N GLY A 818 -44.16 11.60 4.25
CA GLY A 818 -43.08 12.01 5.16
C GLY A 818 -43.40 11.64 6.60
N GLY A 819 -42.38 11.68 7.47
CA GLY A 819 -42.53 11.48 8.91
C GLY A 819 -41.80 12.55 9.71
N THR A 820 -42.46 13.16 10.69
CA THR A 820 -41.88 14.15 11.63
C THR A 820 -42.79 14.29 12.86
N ALA A 821 -42.51 15.22 13.78
CA ALA A 821 -43.39 15.51 14.90
C ALA A 821 -44.77 16.02 14.46
N LEU A 822 -45.82 15.68 15.20
CA LEU A 822 -47.18 16.22 15.01
C LEU A 822 -47.20 17.74 15.21
N ALA A 823 -46.39 18.23 16.15
CA ALA A 823 -46.22 19.66 16.42
C ALA A 823 -45.65 20.44 15.21
N SER A 824 -44.96 19.79 14.28
CA SER A 824 -44.45 20.42 13.05
C SER A 824 -45.54 20.91 12.10
N SER A 825 -46.80 20.51 12.32
CA SER A 825 -47.94 21.08 11.59
C SER A 825 -48.34 22.49 12.06
N LEU A 826 -47.84 22.93 13.20
CA LEU A 826 -48.20 24.23 13.79
C LEU A 826 -47.39 25.36 13.15
N PRO A 827 -47.92 26.60 13.10
CA PRO A 827 -47.15 27.75 12.66
C PRO A 827 -45.85 27.91 13.47
N PRO A 828 -44.70 28.19 12.83
CA PRO A 828 -43.38 28.22 13.50
C PRO A 828 -43.31 29.12 14.73
N TRP A 829 -43.99 30.27 14.72
CA TRP A 829 -44.01 31.22 15.84
C TRP A 829 -44.56 30.62 17.15
N VAL A 830 -45.32 29.53 17.06
CA VAL A 830 -45.84 28.83 18.24
C VAL A 830 -44.68 28.21 19.05
N ALA A 831 -43.56 27.87 18.41
CA ALA A 831 -42.37 27.32 19.07
C ALA A 831 -41.31 28.37 19.46
N ASP A 832 -41.56 29.67 19.31
CA ASP A 832 -40.59 30.71 19.69
C ASP A 832 -40.31 30.67 21.20
N GLY A 833 -39.06 30.44 21.58
CA GLY A 833 -38.67 30.19 22.98
C GLY A 833 -38.85 28.75 23.45
N GLY A 834 -39.00 27.79 22.54
CA GLY A 834 -38.89 26.35 22.80
C GLY A 834 -40.20 25.65 23.14
N ILE A 835 -40.09 24.34 23.46
CA ILE A 835 -41.23 23.44 23.68
C ILE A 835 -42.14 23.94 24.82
N ASP A 836 -41.58 24.42 25.93
CA ASP A 836 -42.38 24.93 27.05
C ASP A 836 -43.29 26.10 26.63
N LYS A 837 -42.78 27.00 25.79
CA LYS A 837 -43.57 28.12 25.26
C LYS A 837 -44.61 27.67 24.24
N LEU A 838 -44.31 26.65 23.44
CA LEU A 838 -45.30 25.99 22.59
C LEU A 838 -46.46 25.45 23.43
N LEU A 839 -46.17 24.72 24.50
CA LEU A 839 -47.19 24.15 25.38
C LEU A 839 -47.98 25.25 26.11
N ASP A 840 -47.34 26.30 26.61
CA ASP A 840 -48.02 27.45 27.21
C ASP A 840 -48.99 28.14 26.22
N ARG A 841 -48.54 28.37 24.98
CA ARG A 841 -49.36 28.96 23.93
C ARG A 841 -50.56 28.09 23.58
N LEU A 842 -50.38 26.77 23.49
CA LEU A 842 -51.49 25.85 23.22
C LEU A 842 -52.50 25.75 24.37
N ARG A 843 -52.18 26.16 25.60
CA ARG A 843 -53.16 26.26 26.70
C ARG A 843 -54.08 27.48 26.57
N ASP A 844 -53.69 28.50 25.81
CA ASP A 844 -54.50 29.71 25.61
C ASP A 844 -55.53 29.50 24.48
N PRO A 845 -56.85 29.57 24.78
CA PRO A 845 -57.90 29.42 23.76
C PRO A 845 -57.85 30.47 22.64
N ALA A 846 -57.45 31.71 22.94
CA ALA A 846 -57.35 32.75 21.93
C ALA A 846 -56.21 32.47 20.94
N VAL A 847 -55.11 31.91 21.43
CA VAL A 847 -53.99 31.44 20.60
C VAL A 847 -54.42 30.27 19.72
N ARG A 848 -55.14 29.28 20.25
CA ARG A 848 -55.70 28.17 19.44
C ARG A 848 -56.56 28.68 18.28
N VAL A 849 -57.42 29.68 18.51
CA VAL A 849 -58.24 30.28 17.44
C VAL A 849 -57.37 30.89 16.34
N LYS A 850 -56.33 31.64 16.72
CA LYS A 850 -55.38 32.21 15.76
C LYS A 850 -54.67 31.12 14.95
N ILE A 851 -54.18 30.06 15.62
CA ILE A 851 -53.52 28.92 14.97
C ILE A 851 -54.48 28.25 13.97
N LYS A 852 -55.74 27.99 14.33
CA LYS A 852 -56.73 27.41 13.43
C LYS A 852 -56.98 28.26 12.18
N GLN A 853 -57.02 29.58 12.33
CA GLN A 853 -57.21 30.51 11.20
C GLN A 853 -56.01 30.45 10.24
N GLU A 854 -54.78 30.42 10.77
CA GLU A 854 -53.58 30.29 9.94
C GLU A 854 -53.51 28.90 9.28
N MET A 855 -53.81 27.82 10.01
CA MET A 855 -53.78 26.46 9.47
C MET A 855 -54.87 26.17 8.41
N ALA A 856 -55.86 27.05 8.24
CA ALA A 856 -56.91 26.89 7.24
C ALA A 856 -56.47 27.25 5.81
N THR A 857 -55.31 27.89 5.64
CA THR A 857 -54.80 28.33 4.34
C THR A 857 -53.33 27.96 4.14
N GLU A 858 -52.87 28.03 2.89
CA GLU A 858 -51.44 27.96 2.57
C GLU A 858 -50.75 29.30 2.87
N HIS A 859 -49.46 29.25 3.19
CA HIS A 859 -48.63 30.43 3.46
C HIS A 859 -47.34 30.36 2.67
N ALA A 860 -46.86 31.50 2.20
CA ALA A 860 -45.57 31.57 1.51
C ALA A 860 -44.37 31.48 2.48
N SER A 861 -44.57 31.80 3.76
CA SER A 861 -43.51 31.93 4.76
C SER A 861 -43.25 30.68 5.59
N TRP A 862 -44.16 29.70 5.61
CA TRP A 862 -44.01 28.44 6.33
C TRP A 862 -44.90 27.35 5.73
N GLU A 863 -44.59 26.09 6.00
CA GLU A 863 -45.23 24.94 5.37
C GLU A 863 -46.30 24.32 6.25
N ASN A 864 -47.53 24.24 5.75
CA ASN A 864 -48.67 23.70 6.48
C ASN A 864 -48.86 22.21 6.15
N LEU A 865 -48.14 21.34 6.88
CA LEU A 865 -48.16 19.88 6.65
C LEU A 865 -49.56 19.26 6.84
N TYR A 866 -50.36 19.79 7.78
CA TYR A 866 -51.75 19.36 7.98
C TYR A 866 -52.59 19.58 6.72
N LEU A 867 -52.55 20.79 6.16
CA LEU A 867 -53.31 21.12 4.94
C LEU A 867 -52.73 20.42 3.72
N GLY A 868 -51.40 20.34 3.61
CA GLY A 868 -50.69 19.66 2.53
C GLY A 868 -51.02 18.17 2.44
N SER A 869 -51.40 17.55 3.55
CA SER A 869 -51.85 16.15 3.61
C SER A 869 -53.34 15.96 3.25
N GLY A 870 -54.05 17.02 2.87
CA GLY A 870 -55.50 16.98 2.68
C GLY A 870 -56.28 17.02 4.01
N GLY A 871 -55.68 17.55 5.08
CA GLY A 871 -56.26 17.66 6.41
C GLY A 871 -56.15 16.39 7.24
N ALA A 872 -57.00 16.26 8.26
CA ALA A 872 -56.88 15.24 9.30
C ALA A 872 -56.92 13.78 8.83
N SER A 873 -57.43 13.50 7.63
CA SER A 873 -57.46 12.14 7.08
C SER A 873 -56.11 11.70 6.51
N GLY A 874 -55.24 12.64 6.13
CA GLY A 874 -53.89 12.35 5.63
C GLY A 874 -52.78 12.49 6.67
N VAL A 875 -53.14 12.71 7.94
CA VAL A 875 -52.21 12.76 9.07
C VAL A 875 -52.42 11.52 9.93
N LEU A 876 -51.49 10.58 9.89
CA LEU A 876 -51.46 9.35 10.67
C LEU A 876 -50.58 9.56 11.90
N VAL A 877 -51.14 9.40 13.11
CA VAL A 877 -50.40 9.59 14.37
C VAL A 877 -49.54 8.36 14.66
N ALA A 878 -48.31 8.59 15.11
CA ALA A 878 -47.30 7.55 15.33
C ALA A 878 -46.37 7.91 16.48
N GLY A 879 -45.84 6.92 17.20
CA GLY A 879 -44.75 7.15 18.16
C GLY A 879 -45.14 7.97 19.38
N ILE A 880 -46.37 7.86 19.88
CA ILE A 880 -46.80 8.54 21.12
C ILE A 880 -45.95 8.04 22.30
N VAL A 881 -45.41 8.94 23.12
CA VAL A 881 -44.58 8.52 24.28
C VAL A 881 -45.41 8.29 25.53
N ASN A 882 -46.48 9.07 25.71
CA ASN A 882 -47.40 8.97 26.84
C ASN A 882 -48.21 7.65 26.79
N PRO A 883 -48.03 6.74 27.77
CA PRO A 883 -48.74 5.46 27.81
C PRO A 883 -50.26 5.59 27.80
N ASP A 884 -50.82 6.66 28.38
CA ASP A 884 -52.26 6.89 28.46
C ASP A 884 -52.89 7.26 27.11
N LEU A 885 -52.06 7.62 26.12
CA LEU A 885 -52.49 8.02 24.78
C LEU A 885 -52.17 6.97 23.71
N LYS A 886 -51.48 5.87 24.08
CA LYS A 886 -51.01 4.85 23.14
C LYS A 886 -52.13 4.20 22.30
N GLU A 887 -53.38 4.25 22.75
CA GLU A 887 -54.53 3.76 21.97
C GLU A 887 -54.72 4.50 20.63
N TYR A 888 -54.19 5.73 20.51
CA TYR A 888 -54.30 6.57 19.32
C TYR A 888 -53.18 6.35 18.30
N ASP A 889 -52.13 5.60 18.64
CA ASP A 889 -51.08 5.27 17.66
C ASP A 889 -51.64 4.44 16.50
N GLY A 890 -51.16 4.73 15.30
CA GLY A 890 -51.64 4.08 14.08
C GLY A 890 -53.05 4.51 13.64
N GLN A 891 -53.64 5.52 14.29
CA GLN A 891 -54.88 6.14 13.86
C GLN A 891 -54.65 7.46 13.14
N THR A 892 -55.48 7.76 12.15
CA THR A 892 -55.52 9.09 11.55
C THR A 892 -56.07 10.11 12.54
N LEU A 893 -55.63 11.35 12.42
CA LEU A 893 -56.14 12.45 13.25
C LEU A 893 -57.67 12.60 13.12
N ALA A 894 -58.23 12.28 11.95
CA ALA A 894 -59.69 12.25 11.74
C ALA A 894 -60.39 11.18 12.60
N GLN A 895 -59.82 9.98 12.71
CA GLN A 895 -60.35 8.91 13.57
C GLN A 895 -60.27 9.30 15.04
N ILE A 896 -59.13 9.87 15.47
CA ILE A 896 -58.93 10.33 16.85
C ILE A 896 -59.92 11.44 17.20
N ALA A 897 -60.09 12.43 16.33
CA ALA A 897 -61.04 13.52 16.52
C ALA A 897 -62.48 13.02 16.63
N ALA A 898 -62.88 12.04 15.80
CA ALA A 898 -64.18 11.40 15.87
C ALA A 898 -64.38 10.63 17.19
N ALA A 899 -63.37 9.88 17.64
CA ALA A 899 -63.41 9.15 18.90
C ALA A 899 -63.53 10.11 20.11
N GLN A 900 -62.81 11.22 20.09
CA GLN A 900 -62.85 12.25 21.13
C GLN A 900 -64.07 13.19 21.02
N LYS A 901 -64.85 13.10 19.92
CA LYS A 901 -65.96 14.01 19.58
C LYS A 901 -65.54 15.48 19.57
N LYS A 902 -64.39 15.75 18.96
CA LYS A 902 -63.78 17.10 18.83
C LYS A 902 -63.55 17.44 17.37
N GLU A 903 -63.34 18.73 17.11
CA GLU A 903 -62.79 19.18 15.83
C GLU A 903 -61.34 18.68 15.67
N PRO A 904 -60.89 18.33 14.45
CA PRO A 904 -59.58 17.72 14.26
C PRO A 904 -58.39 18.52 14.77
N LEU A 905 -58.41 19.86 14.61
CA LEU A 905 -57.35 20.71 15.14
C LEU A 905 -57.35 20.80 16.66
N ASP A 906 -58.50 20.68 17.32
CA ASP A 906 -58.54 20.60 18.80
C ASP A 906 -57.96 19.27 19.29
N ALA A 907 -58.28 18.16 18.62
CA ALA A 907 -57.67 16.87 18.91
C ALA A 907 -56.15 16.91 18.72
N LEU A 908 -55.66 17.56 17.66
CA LEU A 908 -54.22 17.78 17.43
C LEU A 908 -53.60 18.56 18.60
N PHE A 909 -54.17 19.70 18.98
CA PHE A 909 -53.61 20.52 20.08
C PHE A 909 -53.60 19.76 21.40
N ASP A 910 -54.64 18.99 21.69
CA ASP A 910 -54.75 18.23 22.93
C ASP A 910 -53.76 17.05 22.97
N LEU A 911 -53.53 16.37 21.84
CA LEU A 911 -52.47 15.35 21.73
C LEU A 911 -51.09 15.98 21.96
N VAL A 912 -50.76 17.05 21.24
CA VAL A 912 -49.48 17.76 21.38
C VAL A 912 -49.27 18.23 22.82
N LEU A 913 -50.30 18.74 23.50
CA LEU A 913 -50.20 19.13 24.90
C LEU A 913 -50.01 17.95 25.85
N ALA A 914 -50.81 16.91 25.70
CA ALA A 914 -50.84 15.78 26.61
C ALA A 914 -49.60 14.88 26.49
N ASP A 915 -48.99 14.83 25.30
CA ASP A 915 -47.75 14.11 25.02
C ASP A 915 -46.52 15.04 25.00
N LYS A 916 -46.66 16.28 25.48
CA LYS A 916 -45.58 17.27 25.59
C LYS A 916 -44.78 17.47 24.29
N ALA A 917 -45.50 17.53 23.17
CA ALA A 917 -45.00 17.69 21.81
C ALA A 917 -44.10 16.55 21.27
N GLN A 918 -44.10 15.38 21.91
CA GLN A 918 -43.30 14.22 21.47
C GLN A 918 -44.02 13.32 20.46
N THR A 919 -45.33 13.48 20.28
CA THR A 919 -46.11 12.71 19.31
C THR A 919 -45.55 12.87 17.90
N GLY A 920 -45.22 11.77 17.25
CA GLY A 920 -44.87 11.71 15.84
C GLY A 920 -46.10 11.67 14.93
N ALA A 921 -45.89 11.93 13.65
CA ALA A 921 -46.90 11.86 12.62
C ALA A 921 -46.31 11.49 11.26
N ILE A 922 -47.11 10.77 10.48
CA ILE A 922 -46.87 10.41 9.09
C ILE A 922 -47.85 11.21 8.22
N TYR A 923 -47.30 11.91 7.24
CA TYR A 923 -48.01 12.89 6.42
C TYR A 923 -48.06 12.41 4.97
N PHE A 924 -49.25 12.11 4.44
CA PHE A 924 -49.42 11.67 3.04
C PHE A 924 -49.46 12.89 2.11
N ILE A 925 -48.28 13.37 1.72
CA ILE A 925 -48.09 14.71 1.14
C ILE A 925 -47.52 14.74 -0.28
N ALA A 926 -46.90 13.66 -0.74
CA ALA A 926 -46.33 13.56 -2.08
C ALA A 926 -47.15 12.62 -2.99
N ASN A 927 -46.81 12.58 -4.27
CA ASN A 927 -47.40 11.64 -5.23
C ASN A 927 -46.34 10.74 -5.85
N GLU A 928 -46.81 9.61 -6.37
CA GLU A 928 -45.98 8.55 -6.96
C GLU A 928 -45.25 8.98 -8.25
N ASP A 929 -45.87 9.80 -9.09
CA ASP A 929 -45.29 10.19 -10.38
C ASP A 929 -44.08 11.12 -10.20
N ASP A 930 -44.18 12.09 -9.28
CA ASP A 930 -43.06 12.97 -8.90
C ASP A 930 -41.95 12.17 -8.22
N LEU A 931 -42.31 11.24 -7.33
CA LEU A 931 -41.34 10.34 -6.68
C LEU A 931 -40.56 9.54 -7.73
N ARG A 932 -41.26 8.91 -8.66
CA ARG A 932 -40.67 8.16 -9.78
C ARG A 932 -39.81 9.05 -10.66
N TYR A 933 -40.21 10.30 -10.88
CA TYR A 933 -39.44 11.25 -11.69
C TYR A 933 -38.12 11.62 -11.01
N GLY A 934 -38.15 11.92 -9.71
CA GLY A 934 -36.95 12.23 -8.92
C GLY A 934 -36.01 11.03 -8.80
N LEU A 935 -36.54 9.85 -8.47
CA LEU A 935 -35.74 8.62 -8.34
C LEU A 935 -34.98 8.24 -9.63
N LYS A 936 -35.50 8.62 -10.81
CA LYS A 936 -34.83 8.38 -12.11
C LYS A 936 -33.58 9.23 -12.34
N GLN A 937 -33.43 10.36 -11.64
CA GLN A 937 -32.34 11.30 -11.96
C GLN A 937 -30.97 10.71 -11.57
N PRO A 938 -29.94 10.78 -12.43
CA PRO A 938 -28.66 10.09 -12.20
C PRO A 938 -27.86 10.61 -11.00
N TRP A 939 -28.19 11.80 -10.51
CA TRP A 939 -27.58 12.46 -9.36
C TRP A 939 -28.39 12.33 -8.07
N THR A 940 -29.55 11.66 -8.09
CA THR A 940 -30.35 11.42 -6.88
C THR A 940 -29.93 10.12 -6.19
N THR A 941 -29.51 10.20 -4.93
CA THR A 941 -29.22 9.06 -4.04
C THR A 941 -30.47 8.61 -3.28
N VAL A 942 -30.35 7.67 -2.34
CA VAL A 942 -31.45 7.27 -1.44
C VAL A 942 -31.00 7.33 0.01
N GLY A 943 -31.82 7.96 0.84
CA GLY A 943 -31.75 7.94 2.30
C GLY A 943 -33.03 7.37 2.89
N LEU A 944 -32.98 6.90 4.14
CA LEU A 944 -34.15 6.38 4.84
C LEU A 944 -34.95 7.50 5.50
N ASP A 945 -34.30 8.58 5.91
CA ASP A 945 -34.85 9.63 6.77
C ASP A 945 -35.45 9.01 8.06
N ALA A 946 -34.77 8.04 8.66
CA ALA A 946 -35.25 7.35 9.85
C ALA A 946 -34.10 6.92 10.74
N SER A 947 -34.38 6.87 12.04
CA SER A 947 -33.49 6.25 13.02
C SER A 947 -33.56 4.72 12.91
N GLU A 948 -32.52 4.04 13.38
CA GLU A 948 -32.59 2.61 13.65
C GLU A 948 -33.71 2.30 14.64
N LEU A 949 -34.51 1.28 14.32
CA LEU A 949 -35.56 0.76 15.19
C LEU A 949 -35.36 -0.74 15.45
N SER A 950 -35.66 -1.15 16.67
CA SER A 950 -35.60 -2.57 17.06
C SER A 950 -36.98 -3.22 16.93
N LEU A 951 -37.00 -4.56 16.91
CA LEU A 951 -38.25 -5.34 16.97
C LEU A 951 -38.75 -5.58 18.40
N ASP A 952 -37.93 -5.20 19.37
CA ASP A 952 -38.20 -5.31 20.80
C ASP A 952 -37.35 -4.27 21.56
N GLY A 953 -37.56 -4.17 22.88
CA GLY A 953 -36.77 -3.32 23.74
C GLY A 953 -37.09 -1.83 23.61
N PRO A 954 -36.19 -0.94 24.06
CA PRO A 954 -36.48 0.49 24.20
C PRO A 954 -36.71 1.21 22.87
N LEU A 955 -36.11 0.73 21.76
CA LEU A 955 -36.28 1.33 20.42
C LEU A 955 -37.43 0.70 19.60
N TYR A 956 -38.26 -0.16 20.21
CA TYR A 956 -39.39 -0.75 19.51
C TYR A 956 -40.57 0.23 19.41
N GLU A 957 -40.95 0.57 18.18
CA GLU A 957 -42.14 1.39 17.90
C GLU A 957 -43.04 0.70 16.84
N PRO A 958 -44.16 0.08 17.25
CA PRO A 958 -45.05 -0.70 16.37
C PRO A 958 -45.77 0.13 15.30
N HIS A 959 -45.80 1.46 15.42
CA HIS A 959 -46.54 2.36 14.52
C HIS A 959 -45.65 3.38 13.81
N SER A 960 -44.36 3.07 13.62
CA SER A 960 -43.37 3.91 12.92
C SER A 960 -43.63 4.04 11.40
N HIS A 961 -42.85 4.89 10.71
CA HIS A 961 -42.91 4.96 9.24
C HIS A 961 -42.21 3.72 8.62
N PRO A 962 -42.80 3.04 7.61
CA PRO A 962 -42.23 1.82 7.01
C PRO A 962 -40.85 2.01 6.36
N ARG A 963 -40.46 3.26 6.10
CA ARG A 963 -39.14 3.63 5.56
C ARG A 963 -37.97 3.17 6.44
N ALA A 964 -38.19 3.03 7.75
CA ALA A 964 -37.18 2.52 8.68
C ALA A 964 -36.77 1.07 8.39
N PHE A 965 -37.64 0.25 7.80
CA PHE A 965 -37.42 -1.17 7.58
C PHE A 965 -37.39 -1.59 6.10
N GLY A 966 -37.76 -0.72 5.16
CA GLY A 966 -38.04 -1.13 3.78
C GLY A 966 -37.50 -0.25 2.65
N SER A 967 -36.81 0.86 2.90
CA SER A 967 -36.40 1.78 1.82
C SER A 967 -35.52 1.14 0.76
N MET A 968 -34.40 0.51 1.13
CA MET A 968 -33.49 -0.09 0.12
C MET A 968 -34.15 -1.27 -0.61
N PRO A 969 -34.85 -2.21 0.08
CA PRO A 969 -35.53 -3.32 -0.59
C PRO A 969 -36.74 -2.88 -1.42
N ARG A 970 -37.40 -1.77 -1.07
CA ARG A 970 -38.45 -1.16 -1.91
C ARG A 970 -37.89 -0.58 -3.20
N LEU A 971 -36.74 0.08 -3.15
CA LEU A 971 -36.05 0.53 -4.36
C LEU A 971 -35.73 -0.67 -5.28
N LEU A 972 -35.08 -1.70 -4.73
CA LEU A 972 -34.57 -2.84 -5.51
C LEU A 972 -35.69 -3.81 -5.96
N GLY A 973 -36.70 -4.02 -5.14
CA GLY A 973 -37.85 -4.86 -5.45
C GLY A 973 -38.89 -4.10 -6.26
N HIS A 974 -39.61 -3.17 -5.62
CA HIS A 974 -40.75 -2.50 -6.24
C HIS A 974 -40.35 -1.66 -7.46
N TYR A 975 -39.35 -0.77 -7.34
CA TYR A 975 -39.03 0.16 -8.42
C TYR A 975 -38.15 -0.46 -9.51
N VAL A 976 -37.18 -1.30 -9.16
CA VAL A 976 -36.24 -1.88 -10.13
C VAL A 976 -36.77 -3.19 -10.72
N ARG A 977 -37.10 -4.19 -9.88
CA ARG A 977 -37.55 -5.51 -10.36
C ARG A 977 -38.96 -5.43 -10.95
N ASP A 978 -39.92 -4.84 -10.23
CA ASP A 978 -41.34 -4.92 -10.61
C ASP A 978 -41.75 -3.83 -11.60
N GLN A 979 -41.32 -2.58 -11.38
CA GLN A 979 -41.69 -1.45 -12.24
C GLN A 979 -40.69 -1.14 -13.36
N HIS A 980 -39.49 -1.74 -13.35
CA HIS A 980 -38.42 -1.44 -14.31
C HIS A 980 -38.11 0.07 -14.43
N LEU A 981 -38.18 0.80 -13.32
CA LEU A 981 -37.98 2.25 -13.27
C LEU A 981 -36.56 2.64 -13.74
N LEU A 982 -35.57 1.83 -13.37
CA LEU A 982 -34.16 1.95 -13.74
C LEU A 982 -33.47 0.58 -13.69
N PRO A 983 -32.33 0.39 -14.40
CA PRO A 983 -31.54 -0.83 -14.31
C PRO A 983 -31.00 -1.07 -12.89
N LEU A 984 -30.85 -2.34 -12.50
CA LEU A 984 -30.36 -2.73 -11.18
C LEU A 984 -28.99 -2.14 -10.87
N GLU A 985 -28.08 -2.14 -11.84
CA GLU A 985 -26.73 -1.60 -11.70
C GLU A 985 -26.72 -0.10 -11.38
N GLN A 986 -27.68 0.65 -11.94
CA GLN A 986 -27.86 2.08 -11.65
C GLN A 986 -28.49 2.31 -10.27
N ALA A 987 -29.43 1.44 -9.86
CA ALA A 987 -29.98 1.50 -8.51
C ALA A 987 -28.93 1.18 -7.44
N ILE A 988 -28.09 0.17 -7.66
CA ILE A 988 -26.96 -0.14 -6.77
C ILE A 988 -26.02 1.05 -6.69
N ARG A 989 -25.65 1.68 -7.82
CA ARG A 989 -24.82 2.89 -7.82
C ARG A 989 -25.40 3.99 -6.93
N LYS A 990 -26.72 4.24 -7.01
CA LYS A 990 -27.44 5.27 -6.23
C LYS A 990 -27.38 5.09 -4.72
N ILE A 991 -27.18 3.86 -4.26
CA ILE A 991 -27.11 3.50 -2.83
C ILE A 991 -25.73 3.02 -2.41
N THR A 992 -24.70 3.20 -3.24
CA THR A 992 -23.32 2.76 -2.95
C THR A 992 -22.29 3.82 -3.35
N SER A 993 -21.81 3.81 -4.59
CA SER A 993 -20.72 4.68 -5.03
C SER A 993 -21.13 6.14 -5.19
N LEU A 994 -22.40 6.44 -5.50
CA LEU A 994 -22.88 7.82 -5.61
C LEU A 994 -22.87 8.54 -4.24
N PRO A 995 -23.46 8.00 -3.15
CA PRO A 995 -23.33 8.61 -1.83
C PRO A 995 -21.89 8.58 -1.31
N ALA A 996 -21.10 7.53 -1.58
CA ALA A 996 -19.67 7.52 -1.22
C ALA A 996 -18.88 8.62 -1.92
N GLN A 997 -19.16 8.88 -3.21
CA GLN A 997 -18.56 9.97 -3.97
C GLN A 997 -18.99 11.32 -3.40
N ARG A 998 -20.29 11.47 -3.08
CA ARG A 998 -20.87 12.70 -2.56
C ARG A 998 -20.21 13.12 -1.25
N GLU A 999 -20.15 12.20 -0.30
CA GLU A 999 -19.56 12.40 1.02
C GLU A 999 -18.05 12.19 1.09
N ARG A 1000 -17.43 11.87 -0.06
CA ARG A 1000 -15.98 11.68 -0.22
C ARG A 1000 -15.43 10.55 0.68
N LEU A 1001 -16.22 9.50 0.85
CA LEU A 1001 -15.85 8.31 1.62
C LEU A 1001 -14.80 7.50 0.85
N ARG A 1002 -13.54 7.71 1.21
CA ARG A 1002 -12.41 7.04 0.55
C ARG A 1002 -12.49 5.53 0.74
N ASP A 1003 -12.17 4.81 -0.34
CA ASP A 1003 -12.09 3.35 -0.36
C ASP A 1003 -13.38 2.61 0.06
N ARG A 1004 -14.55 3.24 -0.11
CA ARG A 1004 -15.89 2.66 0.13
C ARG A 1004 -16.83 2.88 -1.05
N GLY A 1005 -17.95 2.17 -1.06
CA GLY A 1005 -19.01 2.31 -2.07
C GLY A 1005 -18.75 1.64 -3.42
N LEU A 1006 -17.61 0.96 -3.60
CA LEU A 1006 -17.30 0.15 -4.78
C LEU A 1006 -16.71 -1.20 -4.37
N LEU A 1007 -16.98 -2.24 -5.16
CA LEU A 1007 -16.26 -3.51 -5.06
C LEU A 1007 -14.98 -3.40 -5.89
N LYS A 1008 -13.88 -3.10 -5.21
CA LYS A 1008 -12.57 -2.93 -5.83
C LYS A 1008 -11.48 -3.45 -4.89
N GLU A 1009 -10.44 -4.07 -5.45
CA GLU A 1009 -9.28 -4.50 -4.66
C GLU A 1009 -8.67 -3.32 -3.90
N GLY A 1010 -8.36 -3.55 -2.62
CA GLY A 1010 -7.91 -2.53 -1.67
C GLY A 1010 -9.02 -1.75 -0.96
N TYR A 1011 -10.28 -1.81 -1.43
CA TYR A 1011 -11.39 -1.12 -0.78
C TYR A 1011 -11.84 -1.86 0.47
N PHE A 1012 -12.48 -1.14 1.40
CA PHE A 1012 -13.10 -1.78 2.56
C PHE A 1012 -14.15 -2.80 2.09
N ALA A 1013 -14.18 -3.95 2.76
CA ALA A 1013 -15.14 -5.01 2.48
C ALA A 1013 -16.48 -4.72 3.16
N ASP A 1014 -17.11 -3.61 2.77
CA ASP A 1014 -18.53 -3.36 3.02
C ASP A 1014 -19.32 -3.97 1.85
N ILE A 1015 -20.02 -5.07 2.09
CA ILE A 1015 -20.62 -5.88 1.03
C ILE A 1015 -22.04 -6.28 1.42
N THR A 1016 -22.98 -6.15 0.49
CA THR A 1016 -24.32 -6.74 0.63
C THR A 1016 -24.51 -7.82 -0.43
N ILE A 1017 -24.97 -8.98 0.03
CA ILE A 1017 -25.34 -10.10 -0.83
C ILE A 1017 -26.84 -10.30 -0.71
N PHE A 1018 -27.56 -10.26 -1.83
CA PHE A 1018 -29.01 -10.37 -1.85
C PHE A 1018 -29.53 -11.13 -3.06
N ASP A 1019 -30.72 -11.69 -2.93
CA ASP A 1019 -31.44 -12.36 -4.01
C ASP A 1019 -32.24 -11.33 -4.82
N PRO A 1020 -31.87 -11.07 -6.08
CA PRO A 1020 -32.55 -10.08 -6.92
C PRO A 1020 -33.99 -10.48 -7.28
N ILE A 1021 -34.35 -11.76 -7.13
CA ILE A 1021 -35.71 -12.26 -7.38
C ILE A 1021 -36.60 -11.99 -6.18
N THR A 1022 -36.11 -12.21 -4.96
CA THR A 1022 -36.94 -12.16 -3.73
C THR A 1022 -36.82 -10.88 -2.93
N ILE A 1023 -35.86 -9.99 -3.23
CA ILE A 1023 -35.70 -8.74 -2.49
C ILE A 1023 -36.98 -7.89 -2.48
N GLN A 1024 -37.48 -7.58 -1.27
CA GLN A 1024 -38.76 -6.90 -1.11
C GLN A 1024 -38.90 -6.25 0.28
N ASP A 1025 -39.46 -5.04 0.32
CA ASP A 1025 -39.96 -4.42 1.53
C ASP A 1025 -41.24 -5.11 2.02
N LYS A 1026 -41.28 -5.47 3.30
CA LYS A 1026 -42.49 -6.02 3.94
C LYS A 1026 -43.18 -5.02 4.85
N ALA A 1027 -42.49 -3.97 5.26
CA ALA A 1027 -43.03 -2.89 6.05
C ALA A 1027 -44.11 -2.13 5.26
N THR A 1028 -45.24 -1.88 5.92
CA THR A 1028 -46.39 -1.12 5.40
C THR A 1028 -46.77 -0.06 6.42
N TYR A 1029 -47.61 0.91 6.05
CA TYR A 1029 -48.08 1.90 7.04
C TYR A 1029 -48.87 1.24 8.18
N GLU A 1030 -49.57 0.15 7.90
CA GLU A 1030 -50.35 -0.61 8.88
C GLU A 1030 -49.48 -1.56 9.71
N ASN A 1031 -48.39 -2.08 9.13
CA ASN A 1031 -47.45 -3.00 9.78
C ASN A 1031 -46.00 -2.58 9.46
N PRO A 1032 -45.48 -1.52 10.11
CA PRO A 1032 -44.21 -0.90 9.72
C PRO A 1032 -42.97 -1.62 10.23
N THR A 1033 -43.09 -2.46 11.26
CA THR A 1033 -41.96 -3.19 11.87
C THR A 1033 -41.67 -4.55 11.22
N ARG A 1034 -42.15 -4.80 10.00
CA ARG A 1034 -41.84 -6.04 9.28
C ARG A 1034 -40.50 -5.93 8.56
N LEU A 1035 -39.57 -6.81 8.91
CA LEU A 1035 -38.27 -6.91 8.24
C LEU A 1035 -38.44 -7.19 6.76
N SER A 1036 -37.55 -6.59 5.96
CA SER A 1036 -37.43 -6.87 4.54
C SER A 1036 -36.95 -8.30 4.27
N GLU A 1037 -37.24 -8.80 3.07
CA GLU A 1037 -36.78 -10.10 2.59
C GLU A 1037 -35.74 -9.95 1.48
N GLY A 1038 -34.96 -11.01 1.23
CA GLY A 1038 -34.05 -11.15 0.10
C GLY A 1038 -32.59 -10.77 0.38
N VAL A 1039 -32.29 -9.97 1.41
CA VAL A 1039 -30.91 -9.76 1.88
C VAL A 1039 -30.42 -11.02 2.61
N LYS A 1040 -29.27 -11.55 2.19
CA LYS A 1040 -28.70 -12.82 2.68
C LYS A 1040 -27.52 -12.60 3.60
N TYR A 1041 -26.59 -11.74 3.20
CA TYR A 1041 -25.39 -11.45 3.96
C TYR A 1041 -25.07 -9.96 3.91
N VAL A 1042 -24.63 -9.39 5.04
CA VAL A 1042 -24.09 -8.04 5.11
C VAL A 1042 -22.75 -8.09 5.82
N PHE A 1043 -21.72 -7.57 5.15
CA PHE A 1043 -20.39 -7.38 5.70
C PHE A 1043 -20.12 -5.91 5.93
N VAL A 1044 -19.53 -5.59 7.07
CA VAL A 1044 -19.02 -4.25 7.40
C VAL A 1044 -17.56 -4.39 7.76
N ASN A 1045 -16.69 -3.66 7.06
CA ASN A 1045 -15.24 -3.75 7.24
C ASN A 1045 -14.73 -5.21 7.28
N GLY A 1046 -15.22 -6.04 6.35
CA GLY A 1046 -14.82 -7.44 6.17
C GLY A 1046 -15.39 -8.43 7.19
N GLN A 1047 -16.14 -7.96 8.19
CA GLN A 1047 -16.77 -8.80 9.20
C GLN A 1047 -18.26 -8.99 8.90
N LEU A 1048 -18.79 -10.19 9.14
CA LEU A 1048 -20.19 -10.51 8.88
C LEU A 1048 -21.08 -9.95 9.99
N GLU A 1049 -21.95 -9.00 9.65
CA GLU A 1049 -22.88 -8.33 10.56
C GLU A 1049 -24.30 -8.91 10.52
N TYR A 1050 -24.71 -9.45 9.35
CA TYR A 1050 -26.05 -9.99 9.15
C TYR A 1050 -26.00 -11.24 8.28
N GLU A 1051 -26.74 -12.27 8.68
CA GLU A 1051 -26.86 -13.54 7.97
C GLU A 1051 -28.28 -14.10 8.10
N ASP A 1052 -28.89 -14.43 6.95
CA ASP A 1052 -30.17 -15.16 6.83
C ASP A 1052 -31.26 -14.69 7.83
N GLY A 1053 -31.53 -13.39 7.83
CA GLY A 1053 -32.61 -12.83 8.64
C GLY A 1053 -32.17 -12.30 10.01
N ARG A 1054 -30.90 -12.49 10.42
CA ARG A 1054 -30.45 -12.25 11.79
C ARG A 1054 -29.14 -11.46 11.87
N PRO A 1055 -29.01 -10.53 12.83
CA PRO A 1055 -27.72 -9.91 13.12
C PRO A 1055 -26.82 -10.93 13.83
N THR A 1056 -25.51 -10.87 13.56
CA THR A 1056 -24.51 -11.78 14.16
C THR A 1056 -24.08 -11.32 15.55
N GLY A 1057 -24.32 -10.05 15.89
CA GLY A 1057 -23.84 -9.41 17.10
C GLY A 1057 -22.42 -8.83 16.98
N THR A 1058 -21.84 -8.88 15.78
CA THR A 1058 -20.60 -8.16 15.46
C THR A 1058 -20.82 -6.64 15.51
N LYS A 1059 -19.72 -5.89 15.63
CA LYS A 1059 -19.69 -4.42 15.79
C LYS A 1059 -18.47 -3.84 15.07
N ALA A 1060 -18.37 -4.13 13.78
CA ALA A 1060 -17.22 -3.80 12.94
C ALA A 1060 -17.29 -2.41 12.32
N GLY A 1061 -18.41 -1.71 12.49
CA GLY A 1061 -18.62 -0.35 12.02
C GLY A 1061 -17.63 0.64 12.62
N ARG A 1062 -17.28 1.66 11.84
CA ARG A 1062 -16.32 2.71 12.22
C ARG A 1062 -16.93 4.09 12.09
N VAL A 1063 -16.48 5.02 12.93
CA VAL A 1063 -16.74 6.44 12.71
C VAL A 1063 -16.02 6.89 11.44
N LEU A 1064 -16.69 7.73 10.67
CA LEU A 1064 -16.21 8.30 9.42
C LEU A 1064 -16.00 9.79 9.62
N HIS A 1065 -14.82 10.28 9.26
CA HIS A 1065 -14.45 11.68 9.42
C HIS A 1065 -14.49 12.43 8.10
N GLY A 1066 -15.03 13.64 8.17
CA GLY A 1066 -15.09 14.58 7.06
C GLY A 1066 -13.74 15.21 6.72
N PRO A 1067 -13.70 16.01 5.65
CA PRO A 1067 -12.46 16.52 5.05
C PRO A 1067 -11.65 17.47 5.94
N GLY A 1068 -12.25 18.04 6.99
CA GLY A 1068 -11.57 18.93 7.94
C GLY A 1068 -10.74 18.22 9.00
N TRP A 1069 -10.90 16.90 9.15
CA TRP A 1069 -10.25 16.12 10.20
C TRP A 1069 -8.79 15.80 9.85
N ASN A 1070 -7.88 15.95 10.81
CA ASN A 1070 -6.46 15.65 10.66
C ASN A 1070 -5.97 14.82 11.85
N GLN A 1071 -5.59 13.56 11.61
CA GLN A 1071 -5.12 12.61 12.62
C GLN A 1071 -3.80 13.03 13.30
N ALA A 1072 -3.07 14.00 12.73
CA ALA A 1072 -1.79 14.49 13.25
C ALA A 1072 -1.91 15.68 14.23
N ARG A 1073 -3.12 16.08 14.63
CA ARG A 1073 -3.36 17.15 15.61
C ARG A 1073 -3.80 16.62 16.96
#